data_AF-A0A952E139-F1
#
_entry.id   AF-A0A952E139-F1
#
_cell.length_a   1.000
_cell.length_b   1.000
_cell.length_c   1.000
_cell.angle_alpha   90.00
_cell.angle_beta   90.00
_cell.angle_gamma   90.00
#
_symmetry.space_group_name_H-M   'P 1'
#
loop_
_entity.id
_entity.type
_entity.pdbx_description
1 polymer ?
#
loop_
_entity_poly.entity_id
_entity_poly.type
_entity_poly.pdbx_seq_one_letter_code
_entity_poly.pdbx_strand_id
1 'polypeptide(L)'
;MPTLTYTSEPTSTNTAIPTATSTPAFCYSLDDWTTYVIDSARPYRAVFIDSADLDGDGYQDIVTGAWWYRNPGAAGGVWQRYAVGAPFNQMAVIHDFDGDGYLDLLGTKPENPGSPGERGNAFVWARNRGDAATPSQQFEIIDTGVTVTGGDFLQGAQVVSFSPGTIEVILSWHSKFLAHLDALVVPNNPTQSWGLRQVSTVTQKEEVNAGDIDRDGDLDLLLGTIWLENLGNGTAWSAHTLYSTTDEPDRNHLIDVNGDGRLDAIVGYERTDSQPGKLAWYEAPASPTGTWTEHIIFNTNSSDPPGARPAMSLDVIDIDGDGDPDIVMGEHNLKNPTQGRVFIFENINNGASWIRHQVAIGHEHHVGTQFVDIDNDGDQDIISIGWEHSNVLLYKQNGCATPPVATPVPTATATSAAPHTPTSTEPTTSPPTATATSSPTATTVAPSPTATATSSPTATTVAPSPTATATSSPTATTVAPSPTATATSSPTATTVAPSPTATATSSPTATTVAPSPTATTTPTKSVAPPDPATTTTPDVCVSPAGNVIANPGFENGVTGWSFFTSGSAGFSVVSDNTSYCGNYGRVSVTKAGNNVQLFQIGFPLKANTRYTLRLTARSSDGRDTQLFIQRHTAPNTHYGLAGVPLDLTPQWQTFEVEFTTKGFSGTTTDSRLRFWLTSGVAGTVFDFDEVALVETANLGTPQPTSTPTRTPTASSTPTATATSTATDTPVPTETATATSTPTPTATSAGAVTHTPTATPTATASSTPSPTSTVIPTGTIAPGTCVSPAGNVIANPGFENGVTGWSFFTSGSAGFSVVSDNTSYCGNYGRVSVTKAGNNVQLFQIGFPLKANTRYTLRLTARSSDGRDTQLFIQRHTAPNTHYGLAGVPLDLTPQWQTFEVEFTTKGFSGTTTDSRLRFWLTSGVAGTVFDFDEVALVETANLGTPQPTSTPTRTPVATAVTSPTPTKTSTPTSATPPPSGSELVVFDWNKPVTTAQRGFPWDSPPMPSANGNWVTPTNFANGTFYFRATIRSMPTHKLARLQFCVWQKSASGQSLALETCAPLKNFNYTGSPVTLTWSQSIDAMWKKNGNSLDWARPRERNGVAIKNSNGDPVSDYLPAWTSGGLWNGEKPTDWYPMDLRFTVVVVQAGKAFSGWQNYP
;
A
#
# COMPACT_ATOMS: atom_id res chain seq x y z
N MET A 1 15.46 -2.55 -20.14
CA MET A 1 16.76 -3.26 -20.06
C MET A 1 16.78 -4.53 -20.93
N PRO A 2 17.93 -5.09 -21.33
CA PRO A 2 17.99 -6.34 -22.12
C PRO A 2 17.82 -7.59 -21.23
N THR A 3 16.82 -8.43 -21.51
CA THR A 3 16.70 -9.77 -20.93
C THR A 3 17.88 -10.65 -21.36
N LEU A 4 18.66 -11.14 -20.40
CA LEU A 4 19.76 -12.08 -20.64
C LEU A 4 19.23 -13.48 -20.99
N THR A 5 18.78 -13.62 -22.24
CA THR A 5 18.48 -14.92 -22.85
C THR A 5 19.78 -15.71 -23.04
N TYR A 6 20.09 -16.57 -22.08
CA TYR A 6 21.20 -17.53 -22.14
C TYR A 6 20.97 -18.53 -23.29
N THR A 7 21.40 -18.16 -24.48
CA THR A 7 21.39 -18.98 -25.69
C THR A 7 22.74 -19.65 -25.84
N SER A 8 22.87 -20.83 -25.25
CA SER A 8 24.10 -21.61 -25.22
C SER A 8 24.35 -22.36 -26.54
N GLU A 9 25.40 -21.98 -27.27
CA GLU A 9 26.31 -22.95 -27.89
C GLU A 9 27.76 -22.42 -27.89
N PRO A 10 28.78 -23.29 -27.73
CA PRO A 10 30.10 -22.83 -27.27
C PRO A 10 31.16 -22.69 -28.37
N THR A 11 31.95 -21.60 -28.32
CA THR A 11 33.34 -21.61 -28.84
C THR A 11 34.29 -20.89 -27.90
N SER A 12 35.30 -21.60 -27.40
CA SER A 12 36.26 -21.09 -26.43
C SER A 12 37.57 -20.64 -27.10
N THR A 13 37.92 -19.35 -26.99
CA THR A 13 39.32 -18.90 -27.09
C THR A 13 39.60 -17.74 -26.12
N ASN A 14 40.56 -17.97 -25.24
CA ASN A 14 41.00 -17.02 -24.23
C ASN A 14 41.73 -15.84 -24.87
N THR A 15 41.23 -14.61 -24.70
CA THR A 15 41.96 -13.36 -25.04
C THR A 15 41.68 -12.33 -23.95
N ALA A 16 42.72 -11.60 -23.52
CA ALA A 16 42.63 -10.76 -22.32
C ALA A 16 41.68 -9.55 -22.47
N ILE A 17 40.94 -9.26 -21.40
CA ILE A 17 40.05 -8.10 -21.29
C ILE A 17 40.88 -6.80 -21.38
N PRO A 18 40.47 -5.81 -22.21
CA PRO A 18 41.14 -4.52 -22.29
C PRO A 18 40.89 -3.67 -21.03
N THR A 19 41.88 -2.88 -20.61
CA THR A 19 41.77 -1.99 -19.45
C THR A 19 40.67 -0.95 -19.62
N ALA A 20 39.87 -0.76 -18.57
CA ALA A 20 38.60 -0.04 -18.60
C ALA A 20 38.66 1.41 -19.13
N THR A 21 37.59 1.80 -19.82
CA THR A 21 37.23 3.19 -20.13
C THR A 21 35.78 3.44 -19.72
N SER A 22 35.59 4.25 -18.66
CA SER A 22 34.30 4.72 -18.12
C SER A 22 33.24 3.64 -17.87
N THR A 23 33.23 3.10 -16.65
CA THR A 23 32.01 2.52 -16.04
C THR A 23 30.94 3.61 -15.82
N PRO A 24 29.65 3.25 -15.76
CA PRO A 24 28.62 4.06 -15.11
C PRO A 24 28.95 4.31 -13.64
N ALA A 25 28.26 5.27 -13.01
CA ALA A 25 28.34 5.50 -11.57
C ALA A 25 27.12 4.87 -10.90
N PHE A 26 27.33 3.76 -10.19
CA PHE A 26 26.29 3.08 -9.41
C PHE A 26 25.98 3.80 -8.09
N CYS A 27 24.89 3.37 -7.44
CA CYS A 27 24.25 4.08 -6.33
C CYS A 27 24.56 3.42 -4.97
N TYR A 28 25.68 3.81 -4.33
CA TYR A 28 26.17 3.31 -3.03
C TYR A 28 25.27 3.62 -1.79
N SER A 29 23.94 3.42 -1.85
CA SER A 29 23.03 3.70 -0.73
C SER A 29 21.78 2.82 -0.72
N LEU A 30 21.95 1.58 -0.27
CA LEU A 30 20.89 0.58 -0.10
C LEU A 30 19.90 0.89 1.05
N ASP A 31 19.91 2.10 1.61
CA ASP A 31 19.10 2.53 2.76
C ASP A 31 17.98 3.55 2.42
N ASP A 32 17.91 4.10 1.21
CA ASP A 32 16.92 5.12 0.82
C ASP A 32 15.85 4.59 -0.16
N TRP A 33 14.65 4.28 0.35
CA TRP A 33 13.59 3.60 -0.40
C TRP A 33 12.23 4.28 -0.25
N THR A 34 11.57 4.57 -1.38
CA THR A 34 10.16 4.98 -1.40
C THR A 34 9.29 3.75 -1.67
N THR A 35 8.66 3.22 -0.62
CA THR A 35 7.58 2.24 -0.80
C THR A 35 6.47 2.85 -1.66
N TYR A 36 5.93 2.06 -2.58
CA TYR A 36 4.74 2.30 -3.38
C TYR A 36 3.82 1.09 -3.23
N VAL A 37 2.51 1.31 -3.39
CA VAL A 37 1.58 0.19 -3.56
C VAL A 37 0.82 0.45 -4.86
N ILE A 38 0.69 -0.58 -5.66
CA ILE A 38 0.22 -0.55 -7.04
C ILE A 38 -1.29 -0.89 -7.10
N ASP A 39 -1.72 -1.81 -6.24
CA ASP A 39 -3.15 -2.10 -5.99
C ASP A 39 -3.35 -2.67 -4.58
N SER A 40 -4.26 -2.10 -3.78
CA SER A 40 -4.60 -2.60 -2.44
C SER A 40 -5.90 -3.40 -2.39
N ALA A 41 -6.57 -3.58 -3.54
CA ALA A 41 -7.85 -4.28 -3.65
C ALA A 41 -7.81 -5.28 -4.80
N ARG A 42 -6.69 -6.01 -4.92
CA ARG A 42 -6.59 -7.26 -5.68
C ARG A 42 -7.68 -8.22 -5.15
N PRO A 43 -8.67 -8.64 -5.98
CA PRO A 43 -9.88 -9.32 -5.52
C PRO A 43 -9.69 -10.62 -4.73
N TYR A 44 -8.54 -11.27 -4.86
CA TYR A 44 -8.14 -12.43 -4.08
C TYR A 44 -6.61 -12.50 -3.92
N ARG A 45 -6.15 -13.44 -3.09
CA ARG A 45 -4.74 -13.78 -2.88
C ARG A 45 -4.07 -14.17 -4.19
N ALA A 46 -2.96 -13.53 -4.52
CA ALA A 46 -2.06 -14.03 -5.56
C ALA A 46 -1.00 -14.93 -4.94
N VAL A 47 -0.43 -15.84 -5.74
CA VAL A 47 0.73 -16.64 -5.30
C VAL A 47 2.04 -16.07 -5.84
N PHE A 48 2.07 -15.72 -7.13
CA PHE A 48 3.23 -15.15 -7.81
C PHE A 48 2.99 -13.68 -8.21
N ILE A 49 4.11 -12.96 -8.41
CA ILE A 49 4.25 -11.69 -9.11
C ILE A 49 5.46 -11.83 -10.05
N ASP A 50 5.50 -11.02 -11.09
CA ASP A 50 6.64 -10.88 -12.02
C ASP A 50 6.48 -9.53 -12.77
N SER A 51 7.45 -9.14 -13.60
CA SER A 51 7.40 -7.92 -14.39
C SER A 51 8.00 -8.04 -15.79
N ALA A 52 7.40 -7.33 -16.74
CA ALA A 52 7.81 -7.28 -18.15
C ALA A 52 7.17 -6.09 -18.86
N ASP A 53 7.76 -5.59 -19.95
CA ASP A 53 7.06 -4.72 -20.90
C ASP A 53 6.00 -5.55 -21.66
N LEU A 54 4.74 -5.52 -21.19
CA LEU A 54 3.66 -6.39 -21.69
C LEU A 54 2.84 -5.70 -22.79
N ASP A 55 2.88 -4.38 -22.94
CA ASP A 55 2.26 -3.68 -24.08
C ASP A 55 3.19 -2.95 -25.05
N GLY A 56 4.51 -2.97 -24.82
CA GLY A 56 5.53 -2.55 -25.77
C GLY A 56 5.78 -1.04 -25.76
N ASP A 57 5.58 -0.38 -24.61
CA ASP A 57 5.84 1.07 -24.45
C ASP A 57 7.22 1.40 -23.86
N GLY A 58 7.98 0.37 -23.48
CA GLY A 58 9.35 0.45 -22.98
C GLY A 58 9.48 0.36 -21.45
N TYR A 59 8.37 0.34 -20.70
CA TYR A 59 8.38 0.28 -19.24
C TYR A 59 7.96 -1.10 -18.70
N GLN A 60 8.46 -1.48 -17.52
CA GLN A 60 8.16 -2.79 -16.93
C GLN A 60 6.76 -2.79 -16.28
N ASP A 61 5.77 -3.40 -16.94
CA ASP A 61 4.47 -3.69 -16.34
C ASP A 61 4.60 -4.75 -15.24
N ILE A 62 3.71 -4.71 -14.26
CA ILE A 62 3.66 -5.72 -13.18
C ILE A 62 2.51 -6.68 -13.43
N VAL A 63 2.69 -7.98 -13.17
CA VAL A 63 1.63 -9.00 -13.36
C VAL A 63 1.55 -9.95 -12.17
N THR A 64 0.34 -10.17 -11.64
CA THR A 64 0.09 -10.99 -10.45
C THR A 64 -1.38 -11.39 -10.31
N GLY A 65 -1.65 -12.63 -9.89
CA GLY A 65 -3.01 -13.19 -9.90
C GLY A 65 -3.56 -13.28 -11.33
N ALA A 66 -4.79 -12.81 -11.57
CA ALA A 66 -5.38 -12.70 -12.91
C ALA A 66 -5.29 -11.30 -13.54
N TRP A 67 -4.35 -10.48 -13.07
CA TRP A 67 -4.26 -9.08 -13.46
C TRP A 67 -2.84 -8.69 -13.83
N TRP A 68 -2.75 -7.79 -14.79
CA TRP A 68 -1.55 -7.03 -15.06
C TRP A 68 -1.84 -5.54 -14.83
N TYR A 69 -0.79 -4.79 -14.56
CA TYR A 69 -0.82 -3.44 -14.05
C TYR A 69 0.08 -2.62 -14.94
N ARG A 70 -0.51 -1.86 -15.86
CA ARG A 70 0.29 -1.10 -16.83
C ARG A 70 1.14 -0.06 -16.10
N ASN A 71 2.43 -0.06 -16.41
CA ASN A 71 3.38 0.94 -15.96
C ASN A 71 3.05 2.31 -16.58
N PRO A 72 2.97 3.37 -15.77
CA PRO A 72 2.68 4.72 -16.23
C PRO A 72 3.94 5.53 -16.59
N GLY A 73 5.12 4.91 -16.66
CA GLY A 73 6.41 5.55 -16.94
C GLY A 73 7.06 6.22 -15.73
N ALA A 74 6.66 5.86 -14.51
CA ALA A 74 7.24 6.29 -13.24
C ALA A 74 6.67 5.45 -12.08
N ALA A 75 7.49 5.07 -11.10
CA ALA A 75 7.02 4.33 -9.91
C ALA A 75 5.80 5.00 -9.23
N GLY A 76 5.91 6.31 -8.97
CA GLY A 76 4.84 7.17 -8.47
C GLY A 76 3.82 7.63 -9.52
N GLY A 77 3.60 6.90 -10.62
CA GLY A 77 2.61 7.21 -11.68
C GLY A 77 1.29 6.43 -11.54
N VAL A 78 0.31 6.65 -12.43
CA VAL A 78 -1.03 6.03 -12.34
C VAL A 78 -1.06 4.61 -12.93
N TRP A 79 -0.70 3.62 -12.11
CA TRP A 79 -0.77 2.21 -12.48
C TRP A 79 -2.20 1.75 -12.75
N GLN A 80 -2.48 1.21 -13.95
CA GLN A 80 -3.83 0.82 -14.35
C GLN A 80 -3.97 -0.71 -14.44
N ARG A 81 -4.76 -1.26 -13.50
CA ARG A 81 -5.09 -2.70 -13.47
C ARG A 81 -6.02 -3.09 -14.61
N TYR A 82 -5.56 -4.03 -15.43
CA TYR A 82 -6.35 -4.78 -16.40
C TYR A 82 -6.50 -6.25 -15.94
N ALA A 83 -7.56 -6.92 -16.38
CA ALA A 83 -7.64 -8.37 -16.23
C ALA A 83 -6.94 -9.01 -17.43
N VAL A 84 -6.16 -10.06 -17.19
CA VAL A 84 -5.51 -10.85 -18.25
C VAL A 84 -6.59 -11.46 -19.15
N GLY A 85 -7.56 -12.16 -18.54
CA GLY A 85 -8.79 -12.60 -19.21
C GLY A 85 -9.40 -13.84 -18.55
N ALA A 86 -10.69 -14.09 -18.71
CA ALA A 86 -11.29 -15.33 -18.21
C ALA A 86 -10.96 -16.51 -19.15
N PRO A 87 -10.62 -17.73 -18.66
CA PRO A 87 -10.68 -18.18 -17.26
C PRO A 87 -9.34 -18.15 -16.48
N PHE A 88 -8.39 -17.28 -16.81
CA PHE A 88 -7.12 -17.10 -16.08
C PHE A 88 -7.36 -16.67 -14.62
N ASN A 89 -6.54 -17.18 -13.69
CA ASN A 89 -6.74 -17.05 -12.23
C ASN A 89 -5.46 -16.72 -11.45
N GLN A 90 -4.37 -17.45 -11.67
CA GLN A 90 -3.04 -17.09 -11.15
C GLN A 90 -2.04 -17.12 -12.30
N MET A 91 -1.23 -16.08 -12.47
CA MET A 91 -0.02 -16.18 -13.28
C MET A 91 1.00 -17.12 -12.62
N ALA A 92 1.92 -17.65 -13.42
CA ALA A 92 2.96 -18.57 -12.98
C ALA A 92 4.36 -18.18 -13.48
N VAL A 93 4.49 -17.87 -14.78
CA VAL A 93 5.73 -17.38 -15.43
C VAL A 93 5.38 -16.48 -16.62
N ILE A 94 6.31 -15.58 -16.95
CA ILE A 94 6.32 -14.81 -18.21
C ILE A 94 7.26 -15.50 -19.22
N HIS A 95 6.85 -15.64 -20.48
CA HIS A 95 7.72 -16.11 -21.58
C HIS A 95 7.12 -15.78 -22.95
N ASP A 96 7.93 -15.59 -23.99
CA ASP A 96 7.45 -15.64 -25.38
C ASP A 96 7.32 -17.12 -25.77
N PHE A 97 6.10 -17.68 -25.69
CA PHE A 97 5.91 -19.12 -25.93
C PHE A 97 5.79 -19.48 -27.41
N ASP A 98 5.35 -18.56 -28.28
CA ASP A 98 5.15 -18.85 -29.72
C ASP A 98 6.12 -18.17 -30.70
N GLY A 99 7.05 -17.37 -30.18
CA GLY A 99 8.19 -16.81 -30.89
C GLY A 99 7.86 -15.58 -31.73
N ASP A 100 6.81 -14.84 -31.38
CA ASP A 100 6.40 -13.63 -32.12
C ASP A 100 7.04 -12.33 -31.60
N GLY A 101 7.76 -12.40 -30.48
CA GLY A 101 8.50 -11.29 -29.86
C GLY A 101 7.74 -10.52 -28.79
N TYR A 102 6.48 -10.88 -28.49
CA TYR A 102 5.75 -10.36 -27.34
C TYR A 102 5.75 -11.35 -26.18
N LEU A 103 5.92 -10.85 -24.95
CA LEU A 103 5.96 -11.70 -23.75
C LEU A 103 4.55 -12.12 -23.32
N ASP A 104 4.29 -13.43 -23.32
CA ASP A 104 3.05 -14.06 -22.89
C ASP A 104 3.07 -14.39 -21.39
N LEU A 105 1.93 -14.83 -20.86
CA LEU A 105 1.79 -15.32 -19.49
C LEU A 105 1.31 -16.78 -19.48
N LEU A 106 1.99 -17.65 -18.73
CA LEU A 106 1.40 -18.92 -18.27
C LEU A 106 0.60 -18.66 -16.99
N GLY A 107 -0.54 -19.34 -16.83
CA GLY A 107 -1.28 -19.30 -15.58
C GLY A 107 -2.22 -20.48 -15.35
N THR A 108 -2.87 -20.49 -14.18
CA THR A 108 -3.87 -21.48 -13.79
C THR A 108 -5.29 -20.97 -14.02
N LYS A 109 -6.24 -21.91 -14.08
CA LYS A 109 -7.69 -21.72 -13.97
C LYS A 109 -8.11 -21.86 -12.50
N PRO A 110 -9.23 -21.26 -12.06
CA PRO A 110 -9.69 -21.44 -10.68
C PRO A 110 -10.17 -22.88 -10.46
N GLU A 111 -9.75 -23.52 -9.36
CA GLU A 111 -10.21 -24.87 -8.96
C GLU A 111 -11.75 -24.97 -8.96
N ASN A 112 -12.42 -23.91 -8.50
CA ASN A 112 -13.88 -23.82 -8.39
C ASN A 112 -14.41 -22.65 -9.24
N PRO A 113 -15.05 -22.91 -10.40
CA PRO A 113 -15.61 -21.86 -11.25
C PRO A 113 -16.60 -20.94 -10.51
N GLY A 114 -16.29 -19.64 -10.47
CA GLY A 114 -17.05 -18.63 -9.74
C GLY A 114 -16.58 -18.37 -8.30
N SER A 115 -15.59 -19.10 -7.81
CA SER A 115 -14.89 -18.86 -6.54
C SER A 115 -13.36 -18.82 -6.75
N PRO A 116 -12.84 -17.84 -7.52
CA PRO A 116 -11.41 -17.73 -7.80
C PRO A 116 -10.60 -17.34 -6.55
N GLY A 117 -9.32 -17.69 -6.56
CA GLY A 117 -8.43 -17.65 -5.39
C GLY A 117 -7.06 -18.26 -5.69
N GLU A 118 -6.28 -18.60 -4.67
CA GLU A 118 -4.93 -19.17 -4.83
C GLU A 118 -4.92 -20.54 -5.54
N ARG A 119 -6.02 -21.30 -5.45
CA ARG A 119 -6.11 -22.69 -5.92
C ARG A 119 -6.39 -22.82 -7.42
N GLY A 120 -5.56 -23.62 -8.09
CA GLY A 120 -5.68 -23.94 -9.50
C GLY A 120 -4.64 -24.95 -9.94
N ASN A 121 -5.08 -26.04 -10.58
CA ASN A 121 -4.25 -27.14 -11.06
C ASN A 121 -4.41 -27.43 -12.56
N ALA A 122 -5.23 -26.64 -13.26
CA ALA A 122 -5.43 -26.71 -14.70
C ALA A 122 -4.94 -25.42 -15.37
N PHE A 123 -4.27 -25.52 -16.51
CA PHE A 123 -3.46 -24.43 -17.05
C PHE A 123 -4.07 -23.73 -18.27
N VAL A 124 -3.81 -22.42 -18.38
CA VAL A 124 -4.09 -21.56 -19.54
C VAL A 124 -2.82 -20.80 -19.93
N TRP A 125 -2.65 -20.61 -21.22
CA TRP A 125 -1.67 -19.68 -21.78
C TRP A 125 -2.42 -18.42 -22.21
N ALA A 126 -1.93 -17.26 -21.82
CA ALA A 126 -2.46 -15.96 -22.22
C ALA A 126 -1.50 -15.37 -23.24
N ARG A 127 -1.78 -15.61 -24.53
CA ARG A 127 -0.96 -15.14 -25.65
C ARG A 127 -1.08 -13.62 -25.78
N ASN A 128 0.02 -12.90 -25.72
CA ASN A 128 0.09 -11.47 -25.96
C ASN A 128 -0.20 -11.18 -27.45
N ARG A 129 -0.82 -10.03 -27.73
CA ARG A 129 -1.15 -9.58 -29.09
C ARG A 129 -0.30 -8.39 -29.56
N GLY A 130 0.46 -7.76 -28.66
CA GLY A 130 1.13 -6.49 -28.95
C GLY A 130 0.16 -5.32 -29.20
N ASP A 131 -1.12 -5.42 -28.83
CA ASP A 131 -2.14 -4.38 -29.10
C ASP A 131 -2.22 -3.32 -28.00
N ALA A 132 -1.14 -2.54 -27.87
CA ALA A 132 -1.01 -1.40 -26.94
C ALA A 132 -2.16 -0.38 -27.02
N ALA A 133 -2.89 -0.34 -28.15
CA ALA A 133 -4.05 0.54 -28.33
C ALA A 133 -5.29 0.06 -27.56
N THR A 134 -5.36 -1.22 -27.19
CA THR A 134 -6.51 -1.83 -26.51
C THR A 134 -6.12 -2.73 -25.32
N PRO A 135 -5.46 -2.23 -24.25
CA PRO A 135 -4.91 -3.07 -23.16
C PRO A 135 -5.89 -4.04 -22.47
N SER A 136 -7.21 -3.75 -22.48
CA SER A 136 -8.24 -4.69 -22.02
C SER A 136 -8.50 -5.89 -22.95
N GLN A 137 -7.75 -5.99 -24.05
CA GLN A 137 -7.76 -7.06 -25.05
C GLN A 137 -6.34 -7.53 -25.42
N GLN A 138 -5.33 -7.11 -24.63
CA GLN A 138 -3.91 -7.42 -24.83
C GLN A 138 -3.64 -8.93 -24.99
N PHE A 139 -4.40 -9.77 -24.28
CA PHE A 139 -4.19 -11.21 -24.21
C PHE A 139 -5.32 -12.03 -24.83
N GLU A 140 -4.96 -13.13 -25.51
CA GLU A 140 -5.86 -14.22 -25.89
C GLU A 140 -5.70 -15.40 -24.92
N ILE A 141 -6.76 -15.77 -24.20
CA ILE A 141 -6.69 -16.89 -23.25
C ILE A 141 -6.97 -18.20 -23.98
N ILE A 142 -5.94 -19.04 -24.06
CA ILE A 142 -5.92 -20.31 -24.75
C ILE A 142 -5.82 -21.44 -23.71
N ASP A 143 -6.63 -22.48 -23.89
CA ASP A 143 -6.66 -23.64 -23.00
C ASP A 143 -5.54 -24.62 -23.37
N THR A 144 -4.56 -24.80 -22.48
CA THR A 144 -3.46 -25.77 -22.67
C THR A 144 -3.95 -27.22 -22.78
N GLY A 145 -5.17 -27.52 -22.31
CA GLY A 145 -5.69 -28.87 -22.15
C GLY A 145 -5.16 -29.62 -20.92
N VAL A 146 -4.19 -29.07 -20.19
CA VAL A 146 -3.50 -29.77 -19.09
C VAL A 146 -4.19 -29.54 -17.74
N THR A 147 -4.30 -30.61 -16.94
CA THR A 147 -4.68 -30.57 -15.53
C THR A 147 -3.82 -31.55 -14.73
N VAL A 148 -3.10 -31.06 -13.72
CA VAL A 148 -2.24 -31.86 -12.85
C VAL A 148 -3.05 -32.45 -11.70
N THR A 149 -2.90 -33.75 -11.45
CA THR A 149 -3.75 -34.48 -10.49
C THR A 149 -3.13 -34.49 -9.09
N GLY A 150 -3.68 -33.69 -8.18
CA GLY A 150 -3.29 -33.67 -6.75
C GLY A 150 -2.56 -32.40 -6.29
N GLY A 151 -2.19 -31.52 -7.23
CA GLY A 151 -1.74 -30.16 -6.91
C GLY A 151 -2.90 -29.32 -6.37
N ASP A 152 -2.62 -28.45 -5.41
CA ASP A 152 -3.59 -27.53 -4.80
C ASP A 152 -3.38 -26.08 -5.26
N PHE A 153 -2.18 -25.55 -5.04
CA PHE A 153 -1.66 -24.34 -5.66
C PHE A 153 -0.17 -24.50 -5.96
N LEU A 154 0.25 -23.88 -7.05
CA LEU A 154 1.62 -23.89 -7.56
C LEU A 154 2.49 -22.94 -6.72
N GLN A 155 3.70 -23.34 -6.35
CA GLN A 155 4.62 -22.57 -5.48
C GLN A 155 5.99 -22.28 -6.11
N GLY A 156 6.36 -23.03 -7.15
CA GLY A 156 7.48 -22.71 -8.02
C GLY A 156 7.12 -23.08 -9.46
N ALA A 157 7.64 -22.29 -10.40
CA ALA A 157 7.44 -22.46 -11.82
C ALA A 157 8.68 -21.95 -12.55
N GLN A 158 9.39 -22.82 -13.29
CA GLN A 158 10.66 -22.46 -13.94
C GLN A 158 10.65 -22.87 -15.41
N VAL A 159 10.94 -21.91 -16.30
CA VAL A 159 11.06 -22.17 -17.74
C VAL A 159 12.45 -22.74 -18.03
N VAL A 160 12.53 -23.84 -18.77
CA VAL A 160 13.77 -24.56 -19.08
C VAL A 160 13.78 -25.11 -20.51
N SER A 161 14.97 -25.42 -21.02
CA SER A 161 15.17 -26.08 -22.32
C SER A 161 16.26 -27.14 -22.21
N PHE A 162 15.89 -28.38 -21.86
CA PHE A 162 16.82 -29.53 -21.79
C PHE A 162 17.22 -30.09 -23.17
N SER A 163 16.76 -29.49 -24.26
CA SER A 163 17.11 -29.87 -25.63
C SER A 163 16.84 -28.70 -26.59
N PRO A 164 17.75 -28.38 -27.54
CA PRO A 164 17.59 -27.23 -28.43
C PRO A 164 16.24 -27.19 -29.15
N GLY A 165 15.53 -26.06 -29.01
CA GLY A 165 14.21 -25.86 -29.63
C GLY A 165 13.05 -26.53 -28.90
N THR A 166 13.23 -26.94 -27.64
CA THR A 166 12.13 -27.31 -26.72
C THR A 166 11.95 -26.23 -25.66
N ILE A 167 10.71 -26.00 -25.23
CA ILE A 167 10.39 -25.18 -24.06
C ILE A 167 9.59 -26.07 -23.12
N GLU A 168 10.03 -26.16 -21.87
CA GLU A 168 9.28 -26.80 -20.80
C GLU A 168 9.11 -25.84 -19.62
N VAL A 169 8.04 -26.00 -18.84
CA VAL A 169 7.86 -25.28 -17.57
C VAL A 169 7.75 -26.30 -16.46
N ILE A 170 8.78 -26.34 -15.60
CA ILE A 170 8.82 -27.17 -14.39
C ILE A 170 7.84 -26.62 -13.37
N LEU A 171 7.13 -27.50 -12.67
CA LEU A 171 6.09 -27.16 -11.71
C LEU A 171 6.32 -27.83 -10.35
N SER A 172 6.22 -27.05 -9.27
CA SER A 172 6.27 -27.50 -7.88
C SER A 172 5.08 -26.97 -7.07
N TRP A 173 4.60 -27.78 -6.12
CA TRP A 173 3.27 -27.65 -5.50
C TRP A 173 3.32 -27.71 -3.98
N HIS A 174 2.68 -26.75 -3.29
CA HIS A 174 2.55 -26.70 -1.82
C HIS A 174 2.03 -28.02 -1.19
N SER A 175 1.10 -28.70 -1.88
CA SER A 175 0.39 -29.90 -1.42
C SER A 175 1.31 -30.92 -0.73
N LYS A 176 1.23 -31.01 0.60
CA LYS A 176 1.93 -32.06 1.39
C LYS A 176 1.38 -33.49 1.13
N PHE A 177 0.57 -33.68 0.07
CA PHE A 177 0.10 -34.95 -0.47
C PHE A 177 0.60 -35.25 -1.90
N LEU A 178 1.16 -34.26 -2.62
CA LEU A 178 1.78 -34.46 -3.93
C LEU A 178 3.30 -34.60 -3.74
N ALA A 179 3.85 -35.72 -4.21
CA ALA A 179 5.25 -36.11 -3.98
C ALA A 179 5.99 -36.29 -5.31
N HIS A 180 5.91 -35.28 -6.17
CA HIS A 180 6.63 -35.20 -7.44
C HIS A 180 6.82 -33.75 -7.90
N LEU A 181 7.65 -33.59 -8.93
CA LEU A 181 7.71 -32.42 -9.79
C LEU A 181 7.11 -32.80 -11.15
N ASP A 182 6.43 -31.85 -11.78
CA ASP A 182 5.89 -31.99 -13.13
C ASP A 182 6.63 -31.06 -14.10
N ALA A 183 6.47 -31.31 -15.40
CA ALA A 183 6.80 -30.37 -16.46
C ALA A 183 5.65 -30.28 -17.47
N LEU A 184 5.27 -29.05 -17.81
CA LEU A 184 4.48 -28.76 -19.00
C LEU A 184 5.40 -28.75 -20.21
N VAL A 185 5.07 -29.53 -21.24
CA VAL A 185 5.84 -29.57 -22.49
C VAL A 185 5.15 -28.68 -23.51
N VAL A 186 5.78 -27.55 -23.86
CA VAL A 186 5.21 -26.59 -24.82
C VAL A 186 5.40 -27.14 -26.24
N PRO A 187 4.33 -27.29 -27.05
CA PRO A 187 4.44 -27.74 -28.43
C PRO A 187 4.90 -26.58 -29.33
N ASN A 188 5.59 -26.88 -30.44
CA ASN A 188 6.08 -25.91 -31.45
C ASN A 188 5.01 -24.98 -32.07
N ASN A 189 3.75 -25.18 -31.73
CA ASN A 189 2.68 -24.21 -31.87
C ASN A 189 1.84 -24.29 -30.58
N PRO A 190 2.02 -23.36 -29.62
CA PRO A 190 1.37 -23.40 -28.31
C PRO A 190 -0.15 -23.20 -28.34
N THR A 191 -0.77 -22.90 -29.50
CA THR A 191 -2.23 -22.93 -29.66
C THR A 191 -2.80 -24.36 -29.70
N GLN A 192 -1.94 -25.38 -29.70
CA GLN A 192 -2.32 -26.79 -29.56
C GLN A 192 -2.31 -27.20 -28.08
N SER A 193 -2.85 -28.38 -27.74
CA SER A 193 -2.77 -28.86 -26.36
C SER A 193 -1.33 -29.19 -25.97
N TRP A 194 -0.93 -28.75 -24.77
CA TRP A 194 0.42 -28.93 -24.23
C TRP A 194 0.59 -30.35 -23.66
N GLY A 195 1.84 -30.80 -23.57
CA GLY A 195 2.18 -32.04 -22.88
C GLY A 195 2.25 -31.87 -21.36
N LEU A 196 2.12 -32.98 -20.64
CA LEU A 196 2.42 -33.07 -19.21
C LEU A 196 3.27 -34.32 -18.98
N ARG A 197 4.37 -34.18 -18.25
CA ARG A 197 5.18 -35.30 -17.76
C ARG A 197 5.56 -35.09 -16.29
N GLN A 198 5.73 -36.19 -15.56
CA GLN A 198 6.40 -36.15 -14.27
C GLN A 198 7.91 -36.07 -14.51
N VAL A 199 8.60 -35.18 -13.78
CA VAL A 199 10.07 -34.98 -13.88
C VAL A 199 10.77 -35.90 -12.88
N SER A 200 10.37 -35.82 -11.60
CA SER A 200 10.98 -36.57 -10.50
C SER A 200 9.94 -36.88 -9.41
N THR A 201 10.16 -37.93 -8.62
CA THR A 201 9.42 -38.18 -7.37
C THR A 201 10.12 -37.57 -6.14
N VAL A 202 11.24 -36.87 -6.36
CA VAL A 202 11.92 -36.06 -5.34
C VAL A 202 11.48 -34.62 -5.53
N THR A 203 10.95 -34.03 -4.46
CA THR A 203 10.47 -32.64 -4.42
C THR A 203 10.61 -32.11 -2.99
N GLN A 204 10.87 -30.82 -2.83
CA GLN A 204 10.71 -30.11 -1.55
C GLN A 204 9.48 -29.18 -1.54
N LYS A 205 8.63 -29.30 -2.58
CA LYS A 205 7.30 -28.68 -2.79
C LYS A 205 7.28 -27.21 -3.21
N GLU A 206 8.13 -26.40 -2.60
CA GLU A 206 8.05 -24.94 -2.73
C GLU A 206 8.75 -24.45 -4.00
N GLU A 207 9.77 -23.59 -3.95
CA GLU A 207 10.41 -23.06 -5.16
C GLU A 207 11.29 -24.09 -5.91
N VAL A 208 11.38 -23.93 -7.24
CA VAL A 208 12.31 -24.66 -8.11
C VAL A 208 13.07 -23.67 -8.98
N ASN A 209 14.39 -23.81 -9.02
CA ASN A 209 15.29 -22.97 -9.83
C ASN A 209 16.17 -23.88 -10.73
N ALA A 210 16.81 -23.35 -11.77
CA ALA A 210 17.54 -24.15 -12.76
C ALA A 210 18.88 -23.53 -13.18
N GLY A 211 19.91 -24.36 -13.36
CA GLY A 211 21.26 -23.94 -13.74
C GLY A 211 22.21 -25.12 -13.88
N ASP A 212 23.38 -24.90 -14.46
CA ASP A 212 24.46 -25.89 -14.59
C ASP A 212 25.25 -25.94 -13.26
N ILE A 213 24.81 -26.77 -12.31
CA ILE A 213 25.38 -26.83 -10.95
C ILE A 213 26.70 -27.64 -10.97
N ASP A 214 26.74 -28.66 -11.81
CA ASP A 214 27.80 -29.65 -11.89
C ASP A 214 28.93 -29.28 -12.88
N ARG A 215 28.63 -28.47 -13.91
CA ARG A 215 29.49 -28.04 -15.03
C ARG A 215 29.73 -29.08 -16.13
N ASP A 216 28.84 -30.05 -16.34
CA ASP A 216 28.84 -30.88 -17.56
C ASP A 216 28.27 -30.17 -18.80
N GLY A 217 27.46 -29.12 -18.59
CA GLY A 217 26.91 -28.26 -19.63
C GLY A 217 25.44 -28.48 -19.98
N ASP A 218 24.69 -29.30 -19.23
CA ASP A 218 23.23 -29.31 -19.28
C ASP A 218 22.58 -28.42 -18.17
N LEU A 219 21.30 -28.60 -17.82
CA LEU A 219 20.61 -27.82 -16.78
C LEU A 219 20.02 -28.74 -15.70
N ASP A 220 20.48 -28.52 -14.47
CA ASP A 220 19.98 -29.13 -13.24
C ASP A 220 18.77 -28.39 -12.67
N LEU A 221 18.16 -28.95 -11.61
CA LEU A 221 17.08 -28.32 -10.85
C LEU A 221 17.41 -28.23 -9.35
N LEU A 222 17.47 -27.01 -8.81
CA LEU A 222 17.53 -26.75 -7.37
C LEU A 222 16.11 -26.72 -6.77
N LEU A 223 15.95 -27.33 -5.58
CA LEU A 223 14.66 -27.46 -4.89
C LEU A 223 14.67 -26.85 -3.47
N GLY A 224 15.78 -26.25 -3.05
CA GLY A 224 16.04 -25.89 -1.65
C GLY A 224 17.36 -26.47 -1.16
N THR A 225 17.33 -27.51 -0.32
CA THR A 225 18.55 -28.22 0.14
C THR A 225 18.83 -29.53 -0.62
N ILE A 226 18.13 -29.75 -1.72
CA ILE A 226 18.33 -30.86 -2.67
C ILE A 226 18.44 -30.25 -4.07
N TRP A 227 19.38 -30.75 -4.88
CA TRP A 227 19.37 -30.57 -6.32
C TRP A 227 19.14 -31.90 -7.03
N LEU A 228 18.63 -31.82 -8.25
CA LEU A 228 18.51 -32.94 -9.18
C LEU A 228 19.54 -32.75 -10.29
N GLU A 229 20.57 -33.58 -10.26
CA GLU A 229 21.51 -33.83 -11.35
C GLU A 229 20.69 -34.34 -12.54
N ASN A 230 20.64 -33.57 -13.62
CA ASN A 230 20.18 -34.09 -14.90
C ASN A 230 21.27 -34.99 -15.50
N LEU A 231 20.86 -36.01 -16.25
CA LEU A 231 21.74 -37.01 -16.85
C LEU A 231 21.67 -36.94 -18.38
N GLY A 232 21.65 -35.72 -18.93
CA GLY A 232 21.79 -35.41 -20.35
C GLY A 232 20.69 -34.52 -20.96
N ASN A 233 19.40 -34.85 -20.79
CA ASN A 233 18.31 -34.16 -21.52
C ASN A 233 16.97 -34.08 -20.78
N GLY A 234 17.02 -33.95 -19.47
CA GLY A 234 15.85 -33.81 -18.59
C GLY A 234 14.98 -35.07 -18.46
N THR A 235 15.39 -36.21 -19.02
CA THR A 235 14.62 -37.48 -19.01
C THR A 235 15.06 -38.47 -17.93
N ALA A 236 16.23 -38.28 -17.33
CA ALA A 236 16.78 -39.09 -16.25
C ALA A 236 17.47 -38.17 -15.23
N TRP A 237 17.28 -38.47 -13.95
CA TRP A 237 17.64 -37.57 -12.84
C TRP A 237 18.26 -38.35 -11.69
N SER A 238 19.22 -37.72 -11.01
CA SER A 238 19.90 -38.21 -9.81
C SER A 238 19.78 -37.14 -8.72
N ALA A 239 19.52 -37.52 -7.47
CA ALA A 239 19.13 -36.57 -6.42
C ALA A 239 20.20 -36.46 -5.33
N HIS A 240 20.71 -35.24 -5.13
CA HIS A 240 21.80 -34.95 -4.20
C HIS A 240 21.34 -34.01 -3.09
N THR A 241 21.61 -34.37 -1.83
CA THR A 241 21.36 -33.47 -0.69
C THR A 241 22.54 -32.54 -0.49
N LEU A 242 22.33 -31.24 -0.71
CA LEU A 242 23.27 -30.17 -0.33
C LEU A 242 23.52 -30.21 1.18
N TYR A 243 22.41 -30.19 1.94
CA TYR A 243 22.44 -30.12 3.40
C TYR A 243 21.25 -30.85 4.04
N SER A 244 21.55 -31.68 5.05
CA SER A 244 20.58 -32.52 5.76
C SER A 244 19.96 -31.77 6.94
N THR A 245 18.88 -31.01 6.69
CA THR A 245 18.11 -30.32 7.74
C THR A 245 16.72 -30.95 7.98
N THR A 246 16.09 -30.59 9.11
CA THR A 246 14.66 -30.83 9.39
C THR A 246 13.81 -29.56 9.27
N ASP A 247 14.41 -28.44 8.88
CA ASP A 247 13.69 -27.25 8.42
C ASP A 247 13.04 -27.54 7.06
N GLU A 248 11.88 -26.96 6.77
CA GLU A 248 11.27 -27.04 5.44
C GLU A 248 11.80 -25.86 4.59
N PRO A 249 12.52 -26.07 3.47
CA PRO A 249 12.90 -25.00 2.55
C PRO A 249 11.67 -24.38 1.87
N ASP A 250 11.77 -23.11 1.49
CA ASP A 250 10.69 -22.40 0.79
C ASP A 250 11.17 -21.77 -0.53
N ARG A 251 11.95 -20.68 -0.46
CA ARG A 251 12.57 -20.05 -1.64
C ARG A 251 14.01 -20.53 -1.86
N ASN A 252 14.47 -20.53 -3.11
CA ASN A 252 15.86 -20.81 -3.45
C ASN A 252 16.34 -20.18 -4.77
N HIS A 253 17.62 -19.79 -4.78
CA HIS A 253 18.29 -19.21 -5.95
C HIS A 253 19.67 -19.83 -6.16
N LEU A 254 20.12 -19.93 -7.41
CA LEU A 254 21.46 -20.35 -7.82
C LEU A 254 22.28 -19.14 -8.26
N ILE A 255 23.46 -18.91 -7.66
CA ILE A 255 24.41 -17.87 -8.10
C ILE A 255 25.81 -18.14 -7.52
N ASP A 256 26.86 -17.59 -8.11
CA ASP A 256 28.21 -17.61 -7.54
C ASP A 256 28.34 -16.55 -6.44
N VAL A 257 28.21 -16.96 -5.18
CA VAL A 257 28.20 -16.03 -4.02
C VAL A 257 29.61 -15.63 -3.60
N ASN A 258 30.62 -16.44 -3.95
CA ASN A 258 32.00 -16.23 -3.51
C ASN A 258 32.99 -15.80 -4.61
N GLY A 259 32.58 -15.80 -5.88
CA GLY A 259 33.39 -15.38 -7.02
C GLY A 259 34.37 -16.45 -7.55
N ASP A 260 34.13 -17.74 -7.27
CA ASP A 260 34.96 -18.86 -7.77
C ASP A 260 34.39 -19.59 -8.99
N GLY A 261 33.25 -19.10 -9.48
CA GLY A 261 32.56 -19.50 -10.71
C GLY A 261 31.66 -20.72 -10.56
N ARG A 262 31.41 -21.25 -9.35
CA ARG A 262 30.43 -22.32 -9.12
C ARG A 262 29.08 -21.69 -8.75
N LEU A 263 27.98 -22.35 -9.12
CA LEU A 263 26.66 -21.96 -8.62
C LEU A 263 26.51 -22.47 -7.19
N ASP A 264 26.60 -21.54 -6.23
CA ASP A 264 26.17 -21.75 -4.85
C ASP A 264 24.63 -21.69 -4.77
N ALA A 265 24.07 -22.19 -3.67
CA ALA A 265 22.61 -22.23 -3.46
C ALA A 265 22.18 -21.37 -2.26
N ILE A 266 21.41 -20.32 -2.51
CA ILE A 266 20.76 -19.51 -1.46
C ILE A 266 19.39 -20.12 -1.14
N VAL A 267 19.05 -20.23 0.16
CA VAL A 267 17.82 -20.92 0.61
C VAL A 267 17.15 -20.17 1.77
N GLY A 268 15.90 -19.79 1.56
CA GLY A 268 14.95 -19.33 2.58
C GLY A 268 14.11 -20.47 3.14
N TYR A 269 13.59 -20.34 4.37
CA TYR A 269 12.96 -21.45 5.11
C TYR A 269 11.57 -21.16 5.66
N GLU A 270 10.64 -22.11 5.48
CA GLU A 270 9.42 -22.28 6.26
C GLU A 270 9.78 -22.56 7.73
N ARG A 271 9.63 -21.54 8.58
CA ARG A 271 9.92 -21.59 10.02
C ARG A 271 8.66 -21.24 10.81
N THR A 272 8.04 -22.22 11.46
CA THR A 272 6.81 -22.00 12.25
C THR A 272 7.05 -21.09 13.46
N ASP A 273 5.96 -20.55 14.01
CA ASP A 273 5.85 -19.58 15.13
C ASP A 273 6.54 -19.93 16.48
N SER A 274 7.31 -21.01 16.50
CA SER A 274 8.14 -21.47 17.62
C SER A 274 9.66 -21.51 17.31
N GLN A 275 10.05 -21.20 16.07
CA GLN A 275 11.43 -21.18 15.59
C GLN A 275 11.78 -19.81 14.99
N PRO A 276 13.05 -19.39 15.03
CA PRO A 276 13.48 -18.18 14.36
C PRO A 276 13.37 -18.31 12.83
N GLY A 277 13.15 -17.20 12.11
CA GLY A 277 13.34 -17.19 10.65
C GLY A 277 14.80 -17.49 10.29
N LYS A 278 15.05 -18.12 9.12
CA LYS A 278 16.39 -18.45 8.61
C LYS A 278 16.51 -18.12 7.12
N LEU A 279 17.65 -17.53 6.76
CA LEU A 279 18.19 -17.45 5.40
C LEU A 279 19.65 -17.91 5.47
N ALA A 280 20.07 -18.77 4.54
CA ALA A 280 21.43 -19.30 4.46
C ALA A 280 21.85 -19.47 2.99
N TRP A 281 23.16 -19.45 2.73
CA TRP A 281 23.72 -19.92 1.47
C TRP A 281 24.53 -21.20 1.70
N TYR A 282 24.65 -22.00 0.64
CA TYR A 282 25.36 -23.27 0.63
C TYR A 282 26.47 -23.20 -0.40
N GLU A 283 27.71 -23.25 0.08
CA GLU A 283 28.93 -23.18 -0.73
C GLU A 283 29.10 -24.48 -1.52
N ALA A 284 29.17 -24.36 -2.84
CA ALA A 284 29.40 -25.45 -3.75
C ALA A 284 30.80 -26.05 -3.52
N PRO A 285 30.94 -27.36 -3.32
CA PRO A 285 32.24 -28.02 -3.26
C PRO A 285 32.89 -28.08 -4.65
N ALA A 286 34.23 -28.06 -4.71
CA ALA A 286 35.00 -28.15 -5.95
C ALA A 286 34.85 -29.49 -6.73
N SER A 287 34.01 -30.40 -6.24
CA SER A 287 33.46 -31.58 -6.91
C SER A 287 31.98 -31.59 -6.54
N PRO A 288 31.02 -31.46 -7.47
CA PRO A 288 29.63 -31.05 -7.18
C PRO A 288 28.88 -32.03 -6.24
N THR A 289 29.13 -33.33 -6.37
CA THR A 289 28.62 -34.38 -5.46
C THR A 289 29.36 -34.44 -4.10
N GLY A 290 30.06 -33.37 -3.72
CA GLY A 290 30.83 -33.25 -2.49
C GLY A 290 29.99 -32.85 -1.28
N THR A 291 30.65 -32.45 -0.19
CA THR A 291 29.96 -31.85 0.97
C THR A 291 29.92 -30.34 0.79
N TRP A 292 28.72 -29.78 0.70
CA TRP A 292 28.46 -28.34 0.64
C TRP A 292 28.58 -27.71 2.04
N THR A 293 29.04 -26.46 2.13
CA THR A 293 29.20 -25.74 3.42
C THR A 293 28.00 -24.85 3.72
N GLU A 294 27.36 -25.00 4.87
CA GLU A 294 26.29 -24.09 5.32
C GLU A 294 26.87 -22.78 5.87
N HIS A 295 26.48 -21.65 5.26
CA HIS A 295 26.77 -20.30 5.73
C HIS A 295 25.47 -19.57 6.10
N ILE A 296 25.34 -19.18 7.36
CA ILE A 296 24.14 -18.50 7.88
C ILE A 296 24.22 -17.00 7.60
N ILE A 297 23.37 -16.51 6.69
CA ILE A 297 23.19 -15.08 6.41
C ILE A 297 22.37 -14.44 7.54
N PHE A 298 21.23 -15.05 7.88
CA PHE A 298 20.31 -14.52 8.87
C PHE A 298 19.65 -15.64 9.70
N ASN A 299 19.60 -15.42 11.01
CA ASN A 299 18.57 -16.00 11.88
C ASN A 299 17.92 -14.86 12.68
N THR A 300 16.59 -14.84 12.80
CA THR A 300 15.90 -13.87 13.68
C THR A 300 16.35 -14.09 15.12
N ASN A 301 16.78 -13.05 15.80
CA ASN A 301 17.40 -13.17 17.13
C ASN A 301 16.56 -12.47 18.22
N SER A 302 17.07 -12.43 19.45
CA SER A 302 16.34 -11.87 20.61
C SER A 302 16.13 -10.34 20.58
N SER A 303 16.67 -9.64 19.57
CA SER A 303 16.35 -8.23 19.30
C SER A 303 15.24 -8.03 18.25
N ASP A 304 14.89 -9.08 17.48
CA ASP A 304 13.75 -9.03 16.56
C ASP A 304 12.42 -9.19 17.34
N PRO A 305 11.30 -8.54 16.92
CA PRO A 305 10.04 -8.64 17.66
C PRO A 305 9.44 -10.05 17.57
N PRO A 306 8.90 -10.60 18.67
CA PRO A 306 8.66 -12.04 18.84
C PRO A 306 7.52 -12.61 17.98
N GLY A 307 7.89 -13.51 17.08
CA GLY A 307 7.03 -14.31 16.22
C GLY A 307 7.91 -15.03 15.17
N ALA A 308 7.33 -15.97 14.42
CA ALA A 308 8.01 -16.41 13.19
C ALA A 308 8.07 -15.28 12.16
N ARG A 309 9.21 -15.19 11.48
CA ARG A 309 9.45 -14.29 10.34
C ARG A 309 10.19 -15.10 9.27
N PRO A 310 9.50 -16.02 8.58
CA PRO A 310 10.11 -16.92 7.59
C PRO A 310 10.63 -16.14 6.39
N ALA A 311 11.71 -16.63 5.78
CA ALA A 311 12.19 -16.15 4.49
C ALA A 311 11.52 -16.99 3.39
N MET A 312 10.25 -16.70 3.11
CA MET A 312 9.45 -17.35 2.06
C MET A 312 9.28 -16.43 0.83
N SER A 313 10.22 -15.49 0.66
CA SER A 313 10.23 -14.48 -0.40
C SER A 313 11.65 -13.93 -0.52
N LEU A 314 12.34 -14.13 -1.64
CA LEU A 314 13.69 -13.61 -1.90
C LEU A 314 14.01 -13.52 -3.39
N ASP A 315 15.01 -12.71 -3.74
CA ASP A 315 15.60 -12.60 -5.06
C ASP A 315 17.05 -12.07 -4.95
N VAL A 316 17.88 -12.21 -5.98
CA VAL A 316 19.36 -12.13 -5.88
C VAL A 316 20.02 -11.48 -7.09
N ILE A 317 20.66 -10.32 -6.90
CA ILE A 317 21.47 -9.60 -7.90
C ILE A 317 22.62 -8.83 -7.22
N ASP A 318 23.65 -8.46 -7.97
CA ASP A 318 24.53 -7.33 -7.64
C ASP A 318 23.72 -6.02 -7.79
N ILE A 319 23.36 -5.35 -6.68
CA ILE A 319 22.53 -4.11 -6.72
C ILE A 319 23.37 -2.83 -6.57
N ASP A 320 24.49 -2.86 -5.85
CA ASP A 320 25.33 -1.67 -5.64
C ASP A 320 26.42 -1.48 -6.72
N GLY A 321 26.74 -2.52 -7.51
CA GLY A 321 27.68 -2.49 -8.62
C GLY A 321 29.15 -2.76 -8.26
N ASP A 322 29.45 -3.29 -7.07
CA ASP A 322 30.82 -3.70 -6.68
C ASP A 322 31.29 -5.01 -7.35
N GLY A 323 30.36 -5.92 -7.65
CA GLY A 323 30.61 -7.15 -8.40
C GLY A 323 30.47 -8.47 -7.63
N ASP A 324 30.00 -8.48 -6.39
CA ASP A 324 29.47 -9.69 -5.74
C ASP A 324 27.93 -9.60 -5.46
N PRO A 325 27.21 -10.72 -5.24
CA PRO A 325 25.74 -10.71 -5.30
C PRO A 325 25.04 -10.51 -3.94
N ASP A 326 24.07 -9.60 -3.93
CA ASP A 326 23.20 -9.24 -2.80
C ASP A 326 21.86 -9.97 -2.84
N ILE A 327 21.17 -10.00 -1.68
CA ILE A 327 19.89 -10.73 -1.54
C ILE A 327 18.81 -9.81 -0.98
N VAL A 328 17.72 -9.60 -1.73
CA VAL A 328 16.48 -9.09 -1.13
C VAL A 328 15.71 -10.22 -0.46
N MET A 329 15.10 -9.97 0.69
CA MET A 329 14.28 -10.96 1.40
C MET A 329 13.08 -10.29 2.09
N GLY A 330 11.89 -10.85 1.86
CA GLY A 330 10.64 -10.45 2.50
C GLY A 330 10.19 -11.42 3.59
N GLU A 331 9.81 -10.90 4.77
CA GLU A 331 9.37 -11.72 5.90
C GLU A 331 7.88 -12.12 5.83
N HIS A 332 7.62 -13.44 5.85
CA HIS A 332 6.26 -14.02 5.85
C HIS A 332 5.58 -14.00 7.24
N ASN A 333 5.42 -12.83 7.84
CA ASN A 333 4.94 -12.67 9.22
C ASN A 333 3.40 -12.81 9.35
N LEU A 334 2.81 -13.95 8.97
CA LEU A 334 1.34 -14.22 9.04
C LEU A 334 0.66 -13.81 10.35
N LYS A 335 1.40 -13.82 11.45
CA LYS A 335 0.90 -13.51 12.80
C LYS A 335 0.73 -12.02 13.05
N ASN A 336 1.59 -11.21 12.46
CA ASN A 336 1.52 -9.76 12.46
C ASN A 336 1.95 -9.33 11.05
N PRO A 337 1.09 -9.46 10.02
CA PRO A 337 1.52 -9.24 8.64
C PRO A 337 1.97 -7.79 8.43
N THR A 338 1.33 -6.90 9.18
CA THR A 338 1.69 -5.50 9.43
C THR A 338 3.10 -5.25 10.00
N GLN A 339 3.79 -6.29 10.47
CA GLN A 339 5.16 -6.23 10.97
C GLN A 339 6.10 -7.13 10.17
N GLY A 340 5.70 -7.61 8.99
CA GLY A 340 6.68 -8.10 8.02
C GLY A 340 7.59 -6.96 7.56
N ARG A 341 8.77 -7.33 7.06
CA ARG A 341 9.87 -6.44 6.67
C ARG A 341 10.41 -6.87 5.32
N VAL A 342 10.96 -5.92 4.58
CA VAL A 342 11.89 -6.20 3.47
C VAL A 342 13.28 -5.83 3.93
N PHE A 343 14.23 -6.73 3.68
CA PHE A 343 15.66 -6.50 3.87
C PHE A 343 16.39 -6.64 2.55
N ILE A 344 17.48 -5.90 2.38
CA ILE A 344 18.59 -6.31 1.52
C ILE A 344 19.72 -6.78 2.44
N PHE A 345 20.31 -7.91 2.11
CA PHE A 345 21.58 -8.36 2.64
C PHE A 345 22.65 -7.98 1.63
N GLU A 346 23.33 -6.86 1.90
CA GLU A 346 24.51 -6.38 1.18
C GLU A 346 25.65 -7.37 1.47
N ASN A 347 26.19 -7.99 0.44
CA ASN A 347 27.40 -8.79 0.56
C ASN A 347 28.61 -7.84 0.51
N ILE A 348 29.64 -8.15 1.31
CA ILE A 348 30.80 -7.25 1.50
C ILE A 348 32.14 -8.00 1.57
N ASN A 349 32.11 -9.31 1.33
CA ASN A 349 33.23 -10.22 1.58
C ASN A 349 32.97 -11.62 0.99
N ASN A 350 32.48 -11.73 -0.25
CA ASN A 350 32.37 -13.00 -0.98
C ASN A 350 31.55 -14.05 -0.18
N GLY A 351 30.38 -13.66 0.32
CA GLY A 351 29.48 -14.47 1.13
C GLY A 351 29.88 -14.68 2.58
N ALA A 352 31.11 -14.34 2.98
CA ALA A 352 31.62 -14.58 4.33
C ALA A 352 31.21 -13.51 5.36
N SER A 353 30.62 -12.40 4.95
CA SER A 353 30.05 -11.36 5.82
C SER A 353 29.02 -10.53 5.06
N TRP A 354 27.95 -10.13 5.73
CA TRP A 354 26.80 -9.43 5.14
C TRP A 354 26.41 -8.24 6.02
N ILE A 355 26.09 -7.10 5.40
CA ILE A 355 25.39 -5.98 6.04
C ILE A 355 23.90 -6.12 5.74
N ARG A 356 23.03 -5.61 6.61
CA ARG A 356 21.57 -5.77 6.50
C ARG A 356 20.86 -4.43 6.51
N HIS A 357 20.45 -3.98 5.33
CA HIS A 357 19.63 -2.81 5.09
C HIS A 357 18.16 -3.17 5.22
N GLN A 358 17.35 -2.29 5.80
CA GLN A 358 15.91 -2.54 5.97
C GLN A 358 15.09 -1.61 5.07
N VAL A 359 14.91 -2.03 3.82
CA VAL A 359 14.08 -1.41 2.78
C VAL A 359 12.72 -0.96 3.33
N ALA A 360 12.01 -1.82 4.06
CA ALA A 360 10.67 -1.51 4.55
C ALA A 360 10.20 -2.30 5.78
N ILE A 361 9.14 -1.79 6.41
CA ILE A 361 8.31 -2.48 7.40
C ILE A 361 6.85 -2.03 7.25
N GLY A 362 5.89 -2.96 7.38
CA GLY A 362 4.46 -2.65 7.30
C GLY A 362 3.63 -3.67 6.50
N HIS A 363 4.29 -4.56 5.76
CA HIS A 363 3.69 -5.54 4.87
C HIS A 363 4.34 -6.91 5.06
N GLU A 364 3.59 -7.97 4.75
CA GLU A 364 4.05 -9.34 4.80
C GLU A 364 4.28 -9.85 3.38
N HIS A 365 5.23 -10.76 3.24
CA HIS A 365 5.79 -11.14 1.96
C HIS A 365 5.71 -12.65 1.77
N HIS A 366 5.25 -13.08 0.60
CA HIS A 366 5.13 -14.48 0.22
C HIS A 366 5.42 -14.62 -1.27
N VAL A 367 6.39 -15.47 -1.61
CA VAL A 367 7.02 -15.66 -2.93
C VAL A 367 7.68 -14.40 -3.46
N GLY A 368 6.89 -13.36 -3.74
CA GLY A 368 7.15 -12.41 -4.81
C GLY A 368 8.08 -11.23 -4.55
N THR A 369 8.93 -11.23 -3.52
CA THR A 369 9.88 -10.12 -3.30
C THR A 369 11.03 -10.22 -4.31
N GLN A 370 10.94 -9.45 -5.40
CA GLN A 370 11.84 -9.53 -6.57
C GLN A 370 12.42 -8.18 -6.93
N PHE A 371 13.64 -8.14 -7.48
CA PHE A 371 14.26 -6.94 -8.02
C PHE A 371 13.75 -6.60 -9.44
N VAL A 372 13.69 -5.30 -9.78
CA VAL A 372 13.35 -4.81 -11.12
C VAL A 372 13.71 -3.33 -11.28
N ASP A 373 14.35 -2.95 -12.38
CA ASP A 373 14.40 -1.54 -12.83
C ASP A 373 13.02 -1.12 -13.38
N ILE A 374 12.17 -0.47 -12.58
CA ILE A 374 10.76 -0.27 -12.93
C ILE A 374 10.54 0.90 -13.90
N ASP A 375 11.39 1.92 -13.91
CA ASP A 375 11.24 3.10 -14.78
C ASP A 375 12.41 3.40 -15.73
N ASN A 376 13.35 2.45 -15.87
CA ASN A 376 14.52 2.49 -16.76
C ASN A 376 15.50 3.65 -16.46
N ASP A 377 15.64 4.08 -15.20
CA ASP A 377 16.70 5.03 -14.82
C ASP A 377 18.04 4.36 -14.44
N GLY A 378 18.01 3.05 -14.18
CA GLY A 378 19.19 2.19 -14.13
C GLY A 378 19.69 1.80 -12.74
N ASP A 379 18.99 2.20 -11.67
CA ASP A 379 19.06 1.45 -10.41
C ASP A 379 18.01 0.32 -10.37
N GLN A 380 17.79 -0.30 -9.21
CA GLN A 380 16.97 -1.51 -9.08
C GLN A 380 15.97 -1.32 -7.94
N ASP A 381 14.70 -1.41 -8.29
CA ASP A 381 13.57 -1.39 -7.37
C ASP A 381 13.25 -2.80 -6.89
N ILE A 382 12.31 -2.92 -5.96
CA ILE A 382 11.78 -4.21 -5.53
C ILE A 382 10.26 -4.24 -5.70
N ILE A 383 9.69 -5.26 -6.35
CA ILE A 383 8.25 -5.53 -6.35
C ILE A 383 7.91 -6.63 -5.33
N SER A 384 6.66 -6.68 -4.84
CA SER A 384 6.22 -7.79 -3.97
C SER A 384 4.71 -7.97 -3.86
N ILE A 385 4.32 -9.16 -3.40
CA ILE A 385 2.99 -9.46 -2.85
C ILE A 385 3.11 -10.14 -1.48
N GLY A 386 1.97 -10.32 -0.82
CA GLY A 386 1.85 -11.00 0.48
C GLY A 386 0.57 -11.82 0.58
N TRP A 387 0.52 -12.68 1.58
CA TRP A 387 -0.50 -13.71 1.74
C TRP A 387 -1.76 -13.19 2.45
N GLU A 388 -1.64 -12.45 3.55
CA GLU A 388 -2.77 -11.95 4.35
C GLU A 388 -3.26 -10.55 3.93
N HIS A 389 -2.75 -10.01 2.82
CA HIS A 389 -3.24 -8.74 2.24
C HIS A 389 -3.37 -8.74 0.70
N SER A 390 -4.32 -7.93 0.21
CA SER A 390 -4.57 -7.70 -1.22
C SER A 390 -3.58 -6.76 -1.91
N ASN A 391 -2.44 -6.44 -1.28
CA ASN A 391 -1.48 -5.48 -1.81
C ASN A 391 -0.60 -6.08 -2.91
N VAL A 392 -0.41 -5.29 -3.98
CA VAL A 392 0.68 -5.35 -4.96
C VAL A 392 1.63 -4.21 -4.60
N LEU A 393 2.87 -4.53 -4.26
CA LEU A 393 3.86 -3.64 -3.67
C LEU A 393 4.96 -3.33 -4.70
N LEU A 394 5.52 -2.14 -4.59
CA LEU A 394 6.73 -1.69 -5.25
C LEU A 394 7.55 -0.93 -4.19
N TYR A 395 8.86 -0.94 -4.27
CA TYR A 395 9.75 -0.20 -3.39
C TYR A 395 10.75 0.47 -4.33
N LYS A 396 10.51 1.74 -4.68
CA LYS A 396 11.45 2.45 -5.55
C LYS A 396 12.72 2.76 -4.76
N GLN A 397 13.87 2.45 -5.34
CA GLN A 397 15.13 3.09 -4.95
C GLN A 397 15.05 4.59 -5.29
N ASN A 398 15.59 5.45 -4.41
CA ASN A 398 15.51 6.91 -4.59
C ASN A 398 16.71 7.49 -5.36
N GLY A 399 17.76 6.69 -5.55
CA GLY A 399 18.87 6.94 -6.46
C GLY A 399 19.92 7.95 -5.96
N CYS A 400 21.17 7.75 -6.38
CA CYS A 400 22.21 8.74 -6.18
C CYS A 400 22.13 9.82 -7.26
N ALA A 401 22.15 11.10 -6.85
CA ALA A 401 22.02 12.23 -7.78
C ALA A 401 23.16 12.26 -8.82
N THR A 402 22.84 11.86 -10.06
CA THR A 402 23.79 11.83 -11.18
C THR A 402 24.35 13.23 -11.47
N PRO A 403 25.67 13.37 -11.72
CA PRO A 403 26.24 14.65 -12.10
C PRO A 403 25.67 15.08 -13.47
N PRO A 404 25.33 16.36 -13.67
CA PRO A 404 24.59 16.78 -14.84
C PRO A 404 25.40 16.56 -16.13
N VAL A 405 24.90 15.65 -16.98
CA VAL A 405 25.44 15.43 -18.33
C VAL A 405 25.40 16.76 -19.08
N ALA A 406 26.58 17.21 -19.52
CA ALA A 406 26.75 18.55 -20.10
C ALA A 406 25.91 18.68 -21.38
N THR A 407 24.88 19.54 -21.34
CA THR A 407 23.95 19.73 -22.46
C THR A 407 24.73 20.28 -23.67
N PRO A 408 24.66 19.65 -24.86
CA PRO A 408 25.39 20.13 -26.02
C PRO A 408 24.89 21.52 -26.43
N VAL A 409 25.79 22.50 -26.41
CA VAL A 409 25.46 23.90 -26.74
C VAL A 409 24.98 23.99 -28.18
N PRO A 410 23.78 24.55 -28.45
CA PRO A 410 23.26 24.65 -29.81
C PRO A 410 24.14 25.60 -30.64
N THR A 411 24.86 25.04 -31.61
CA THR A 411 25.72 25.82 -32.51
C THR A 411 24.85 26.65 -33.46
N ALA A 412 25.10 27.96 -33.49
CA ALA A 412 24.26 28.91 -34.22
C ALA A 412 24.27 28.70 -35.74
N THR A 413 23.08 28.74 -36.34
CA THR A 413 22.87 28.51 -37.78
C THR A 413 23.50 29.62 -38.64
N ALA A 414 24.64 29.31 -39.27
CA ALA A 414 25.24 30.21 -40.27
C ALA A 414 24.41 30.23 -41.57
N THR A 415 24.23 31.42 -42.16
CA THR A 415 23.39 31.62 -43.35
C THR A 415 24.16 31.37 -44.65
N SER A 416 23.44 31.09 -45.74
CA SER A 416 23.97 30.58 -47.01
C SER A 416 24.91 31.51 -47.77
N ALA A 417 25.93 30.91 -48.40
CA ALA A 417 26.60 31.43 -49.60
C ALA A 417 27.10 30.27 -50.49
N ALA A 418 26.95 30.43 -51.79
CA ALA A 418 27.42 29.51 -52.84
C ALA A 418 27.51 30.30 -54.17
N PRO A 419 28.13 29.77 -55.25
CA PRO A 419 28.99 28.58 -55.36
C PRO A 419 30.42 28.94 -55.83
N HIS A 420 31.33 27.96 -56.01
CA HIS A 420 32.27 27.90 -57.16
C HIS A 420 33.01 26.54 -57.21
N THR A 421 33.19 26.02 -58.44
CA THR A 421 33.99 24.82 -58.84
C THR A 421 35.09 25.27 -59.82
N PRO A 422 36.06 24.44 -60.28
CA PRO A 422 36.47 23.08 -59.89
C PRO A 422 37.98 23.04 -59.46
N THR A 423 38.72 21.91 -59.37
CA THR A 423 39.36 21.15 -60.48
C THR A 423 40.17 19.95 -59.93
N SER A 424 40.42 18.93 -60.75
CA SER A 424 41.16 17.68 -60.48
C SER A 424 42.70 17.77 -60.47
N THR A 425 43.39 16.83 -59.82
CA THR A 425 44.14 15.71 -60.49
C THR A 425 44.73 14.69 -59.50
N GLU A 426 44.80 13.42 -59.92
CA GLU A 426 45.55 12.31 -59.28
C GLU A 426 47.06 12.38 -59.62
N PRO A 427 47.96 11.61 -58.95
CA PRO A 427 48.36 10.32 -59.56
C PRO A 427 48.86 9.19 -58.62
N THR A 428 48.38 7.96 -58.87
CA THR A 428 49.05 6.63 -58.85
C THR A 428 50.50 6.48 -58.31
N THR A 429 50.75 5.42 -57.52
CA THR A 429 51.80 4.39 -57.81
C THR A 429 51.69 3.15 -56.87
N SER A 430 52.22 2.00 -57.31
CA SER A 430 52.32 0.69 -56.60
C SER A 430 53.40 -0.18 -57.30
N PRO A 431 53.74 -1.42 -56.87
CA PRO A 431 53.52 -2.16 -55.62
C PRO A 431 54.86 -2.61 -54.97
N PRO A 432 54.91 -3.63 -54.06
CA PRO A 432 55.28 -4.99 -54.53
C PRO A 432 54.46 -6.13 -53.86
N THR A 433 54.94 -7.39 -53.90
CA THR A 433 54.11 -8.62 -53.96
C THR A 433 54.57 -9.77 -53.04
N ALA A 434 53.68 -10.78 -52.86
CA ALA A 434 53.89 -12.17 -52.38
C ALA A 434 53.71 -12.40 -50.86
N THR A 435 53.28 -13.57 -50.36
CA THR A 435 53.02 -14.91 -50.97
C THR A 435 51.77 -15.58 -50.33
N ALA A 436 51.22 -16.66 -50.90
CA ALA A 436 49.97 -17.30 -50.43
C ALA A 436 50.04 -18.84 -50.24
N THR A 437 49.25 -19.36 -49.30
CA THR A 437 48.84 -20.78 -49.08
C THR A 437 47.65 -20.80 -48.09
N SER A 438 46.65 -21.67 -48.13
CA SER A 438 46.15 -22.60 -49.17
C SER A 438 44.78 -23.19 -48.73
N SER A 439 43.86 -23.47 -49.67
CA SER A 439 42.53 -24.07 -49.41
C SER A 439 42.53 -25.60 -49.64
N PRO A 440 41.54 -26.34 -49.10
CA PRO A 440 40.56 -27.01 -49.98
C PRO A 440 39.11 -26.61 -49.61
N THR A 441 38.10 -26.49 -50.49
CA THR A 441 37.74 -27.13 -51.78
C THR A 441 36.73 -28.28 -51.63
N ALA A 442 35.49 -27.96 -52.03
CA ALA A 442 34.23 -28.70 -52.00
C ALA A 442 34.17 -30.08 -52.69
N THR A 443 33.02 -30.77 -52.57
CA THR A 443 32.14 -31.17 -53.71
C THR A 443 30.81 -31.78 -53.23
N THR A 444 29.72 -31.58 -53.97
CA THR A 444 28.37 -32.13 -53.75
C THR A 444 28.12 -33.45 -54.51
N VAL A 445 27.34 -34.38 -53.93
CA VAL A 445 26.68 -35.49 -54.66
C VAL A 445 25.30 -35.78 -54.06
N ALA A 446 24.30 -35.99 -54.91
CA ALA A 446 23.02 -36.59 -54.57
C ALA A 446 22.75 -37.78 -55.50
N PRO A 447 21.96 -38.77 -55.06
CA PRO A 447 20.90 -39.25 -55.96
C PRO A 447 19.57 -39.57 -55.26
N SER A 448 18.47 -39.42 -56.00
CA SER A 448 17.19 -40.06 -55.71
C SER A 448 17.21 -41.54 -56.17
N PRO A 449 16.29 -42.39 -55.70
CA PRO A 449 15.25 -42.80 -56.65
C PRO A 449 13.83 -42.90 -56.08
N THR A 450 12.84 -42.68 -56.95
CA THR A 450 11.41 -42.92 -56.71
C THR A 450 11.01 -44.37 -57.02
N ALA A 451 10.07 -44.94 -56.24
CA ALA A 451 9.24 -46.07 -56.68
C ALA A 451 7.88 -46.08 -55.95
N THR A 452 6.82 -46.54 -56.61
CA THR A 452 5.43 -46.52 -56.11
C THR A 452 4.76 -47.87 -56.30
N ALA A 453 3.99 -48.36 -55.32
CA ALA A 453 3.03 -49.46 -55.49
C ALA A 453 1.92 -49.44 -54.44
N THR A 454 0.75 -50.00 -54.77
CA THR A 454 -0.50 -49.96 -53.98
C THR A 454 -1.12 -51.35 -53.78
N SER A 455 -1.72 -51.63 -52.62
CA SER A 455 -2.98 -52.42 -52.52
C SER A 455 -3.54 -52.51 -51.08
N SER A 456 -4.87 -52.51 -50.94
CA SER A 456 -5.61 -52.84 -49.70
C SER A 456 -5.78 -54.37 -49.53
N PRO A 457 -6.13 -54.88 -48.32
CA PRO A 457 -7.53 -55.30 -48.09
C PRO A 457 -8.08 -55.03 -46.67
N THR A 458 -9.29 -55.55 -46.39
CA THR A 458 -10.19 -55.18 -45.27
C THR A 458 -10.27 -56.22 -44.12
N ALA A 459 -10.78 -55.78 -42.96
CA ALA A 459 -10.98 -56.44 -41.66
C ALA A 459 -11.75 -57.80 -41.61
N THR A 460 -11.80 -58.42 -40.40
CA THR A 460 -13.00 -58.95 -39.69
C THR A 460 -12.63 -59.52 -38.29
N THR A 461 -13.60 -60.00 -37.49
CA THR A 461 -13.68 -60.01 -36.00
C THR A 461 -13.93 -61.38 -35.33
N VAL A 462 -13.97 -61.40 -33.97
CA VAL A 462 -14.69 -62.30 -33.01
C VAL A 462 -13.83 -63.17 -32.06
N ALA A 463 -14.29 -63.30 -30.80
CA ALA A 463 -13.68 -64.03 -29.66
C ALA A 463 -14.23 -65.47 -29.48
N PRO A 464 -13.95 -66.16 -28.35
CA PRO A 464 -15.04 -66.31 -27.35
C PRO A 464 -14.64 -66.39 -25.85
N SER A 465 -15.66 -66.34 -24.98
CA SER A 465 -15.68 -66.73 -23.54
C SER A 465 -16.24 -68.18 -23.40
N PRO A 466 -16.78 -68.75 -22.27
CA PRO A 466 -17.25 -68.25 -20.96
C PRO A 466 -16.37 -68.79 -19.77
N THR A 467 -16.73 -69.05 -18.49
CA THR A 467 -18.01 -69.36 -17.79
C THR A 467 -17.95 -69.12 -16.26
N ALA A 468 -19.06 -69.44 -15.55
CA ALA A 468 -19.40 -69.19 -14.14
C ALA A 468 -18.92 -70.29 -13.15
N THR A 469 -19.32 -70.41 -11.86
CA THR A 469 -20.54 -70.03 -11.08
C THR A 469 -20.18 -69.93 -9.55
N ALA A 470 -21.01 -69.63 -8.54
CA ALA A 470 -22.47 -69.67 -8.32
C ALA A 470 -22.98 -68.56 -7.33
N THR A 471 -24.27 -68.57 -6.93
CA THR A 471 -24.96 -67.47 -6.21
C THR A 471 -26.08 -67.94 -5.26
N SER A 472 -26.36 -67.25 -4.13
CA SER A 472 -27.55 -67.50 -3.29
C SER A 472 -28.22 -66.24 -2.64
N SER A 473 -29.14 -65.59 -3.37
CA SER A 473 -30.58 -65.30 -3.08
C SER A 473 -31.11 -64.87 -1.67
N PRO A 474 -32.34 -64.28 -1.50
CA PRO A 474 -33.41 -63.98 -2.50
C PRO A 474 -34.33 -62.70 -2.33
N THR A 475 -35.18 -62.41 -3.35
CA THR A 475 -36.58 -61.84 -3.32
C THR A 475 -36.94 -60.31 -3.29
N ALA A 476 -37.39 -59.78 -4.46
CA ALA A 476 -38.54 -58.87 -4.80
C ALA A 476 -38.74 -57.45 -4.14
N THR A 477 -39.50 -56.46 -4.66
CA THR A 477 -40.62 -56.41 -5.67
C THR A 477 -40.68 -55.06 -6.47
N THR A 478 -41.56 -54.94 -7.49
CA THR A 478 -41.79 -53.86 -8.51
C THR A 478 -42.32 -52.50 -8.00
N VAL A 479 -42.34 -51.36 -8.75
CA VAL A 479 -43.23 -50.95 -9.90
C VAL A 479 -42.71 -49.66 -10.61
N ALA A 480 -43.12 -49.39 -11.87
CA ALA A 480 -42.89 -48.14 -12.65
C ALA A 480 -44.22 -47.50 -13.13
N PRO A 481 -44.29 -46.23 -13.62
CA PRO A 481 -44.04 -45.93 -15.05
C PRO A 481 -43.56 -44.49 -15.41
N SER A 482 -43.49 -44.17 -16.71
CA SER A 482 -43.29 -42.83 -17.31
C SER A 482 -44.59 -42.31 -17.97
N PRO A 483 -44.73 -40.99 -18.23
CA PRO A 483 -44.73 -40.46 -19.61
C PRO A 483 -43.84 -39.19 -19.77
N THR A 484 -43.41 -38.66 -20.94
CA THR A 484 -43.72 -38.78 -22.40
C THR A 484 -44.51 -37.60 -23.02
N ALA A 485 -43.89 -36.93 -24.02
CA ALA A 485 -44.47 -36.07 -25.09
C ALA A 485 -45.06 -34.66 -24.75
N THR A 486 -45.18 -33.65 -25.64
CA THR A 486 -44.54 -33.31 -26.96
C THR A 486 -44.91 -31.87 -27.45
N ALA A 487 -43.92 -31.10 -27.94
CA ALA A 487 -43.89 -30.02 -28.99
C ALA A 487 -44.82 -28.77 -29.08
N THR A 488 -44.25 -27.70 -29.67
CA THR A 488 -44.83 -26.57 -30.46
C THR A 488 -45.76 -25.55 -29.77
N SER A 489 -45.70 -24.23 -30.03
CA SER A 489 -45.58 -23.51 -31.32
C SER A 489 -45.15 -22.03 -31.16
N SER A 490 -44.93 -21.31 -32.28
CA SER A 490 -44.65 -19.85 -32.38
C SER A 490 -45.83 -19.10 -33.01
N PRO A 491 -45.98 -17.77 -32.80
CA PRO A 491 -45.99 -16.89 -33.99
C PRO A 491 -45.37 -15.48 -33.82
N THR A 492 -45.21 -14.79 -34.96
CA THR A 492 -44.72 -13.41 -35.18
C THR A 492 -45.82 -12.52 -35.80
N ALA A 493 -45.85 -11.18 -35.77
CA ALA A 493 -45.16 -10.08 -35.05
C ALA A 493 -45.85 -8.76 -35.49
N THR A 494 -45.21 -7.57 -35.40
CA THR A 494 -45.35 -6.33 -36.24
C THR A 494 -45.28 -5.00 -35.44
N THR A 495 -44.90 -3.90 -36.12
CA THR A 495 -44.45 -2.57 -35.67
C THR A 495 -45.54 -1.47 -35.55
N VAL A 496 -45.27 -0.39 -34.80
CA VAL A 496 -45.68 1.02 -35.10
C VAL A 496 -44.76 2.01 -34.36
N ALA A 497 -44.60 3.25 -34.87
CA ALA A 497 -43.91 4.39 -34.23
C ALA A 497 -44.60 5.74 -34.54
N PRO A 498 -44.38 6.80 -33.74
CA PRO A 498 -44.64 8.19 -34.16
C PRO A 498 -43.48 9.19 -33.89
N SER A 499 -43.59 10.41 -34.42
CA SER A 499 -42.64 11.54 -34.33
C SER A 499 -43.37 12.86 -34.03
N PRO A 500 -42.68 13.93 -33.53
CA PRO A 500 -42.79 15.24 -34.18
C PRO A 500 -41.45 16.06 -34.24
N THR A 501 -41.51 17.36 -34.60
CA THR A 501 -40.44 18.03 -35.40
C THR A 501 -40.24 19.55 -35.12
N ALA A 502 -38.98 20.03 -35.26
CA ALA A 502 -38.51 21.44 -35.40
C ALA A 502 -38.72 22.42 -34.20
N THR A 503 -38.05 23.59 -34.06
CA THR A 503 -37.41 24.53 -35.03
C THR A 503 -36.21 25.29 -34.39
N ALA A 504 -35.31 25.87 -35.20
CA ALA A 504 -34.15 26.71 -34.80
C ALA A 504 -34.51 28.23 -34.70
N THR A 505 -33.66 29.26 -34.56
CA THR A 505 -32.21 29.47 -34.83
C THR A 505 -31.70 30.78 -34.18
N SER A 506 -30.39 30.97 -33.91
CA SER A 506 -29.59 32.17 -34.32
C SER A 506 -28.16 32.26 -33.73
N SER A 507 -27.31 33.10 -34.34
CA SER A 507 -25.99 33.58 -33.89
C SER A 507 -25.88 35.07 -34.28
N PRO A 508 -25.12 35.94 -33.58
CA PRO A 508 -23.84 36.39 -34.17
C PRO A 508 -22.75 36.94 -33.20
N THR A 509 -21.59 37.26 -33.81
CA THR A 509 -20.59 38.29 -33.40
C THR A 509 -19.42 37.86 -32.51
N ALA A 510 -18.21 38.31 -32.90
CA ALA A 510 -16.99 38.32 -32.09
C ALA A 510 -16.56 39.77 -31.84
N THR A 511 -15.97 40.04 -30.67
CA THR A 511 -15.51 41.39 -30.28
C THR A 511 -14.19 41.31 -29.51
N THR A 512 -13.20 42.10 -29.91
CA THR A 512 -11.89 42.23 -29.24
C THR A 512 -11.91 43.33 -28.19
N VAL A 513 -11.42 43.08 -26.96
CA VAL A 513 -11.26 44.09 -25.90
C VAL A 513 -9.92 43.88 -25.17
N ALA A 514 -9.30 44.99 -24.78
CA ALA A 514 -8.01 45.07 -24.08
C ALA A 514 -8.08 44.57 -22.61
N PRO A 515 -6.94 44.24 -21.96
CA PRO A 515 -6.94 43.77 -20.57
C PRO A 515 -7.50 44.80 -19.58
N SER A 516 -8.39 44.32 -18.70
CA SER A 516 -8.96 45.09 -17.60
C SER A 516 -8.17 44.85 -16.30
N PRO A 517 -7.96 45.85 -15.43
CA PRO A 517 -7.19 45.69 -14.20
C PRO A 517 -7.93 44.81 -13.17
N THR A 518 -7.51 43.54 -13.10
CA THR A 518 -8.00 42.52 -12.16
C THR A 518 -8.06 43.07 -10.73
N ALA A 519 -9.19 42.84 -10.03
CA ALA A 519 -9.29 43.20 -8.62
C ALA A 519 -8.50 42.21 -7.76
N THR A 520 -7.56 42.71 -6.97
CA THR A 520 -6.71 41.91 -6.10
C THR A 520 -7.46 41.53 -4.83
N THR A 521 -7.87 40.26 -4.73
CA THR A 521 -8.56 39.71 -3.55
C THR A 521 -7.63 39.36 -2.38
N THR A 522 -6.31 39.49 -2.58
CA THR A 522 -5.30 39.35 -1.52
C THR A 522 -5.29 40.62 -0.65
N PRO A 523 -5.46 40.52 0.68
CA PRO A 523 -5.38 41.67 1.57
C PRO A 523 -4.01 42.35 1.51
N THR A 524 -4.00 43.65 1.27
CA THR A 524 -2.82 44.49 1.58
C THR A 524 -2.79 44.76 3.08
N LYS A 525 -1.75 44.26 3.75
CA LYS A 525 -1.49 44.39 5.19
C LYS A 525 -0.42 45.46 5.42
N SER A 526 -0.72 46.49 6.21
CA SER A 526 0.27 47.50 6.62
C SER A 526 0.54 47.42 8.12
N VAL A 527 1.81 47.20 8.49
CA VAL A 527 2.26 47.23 9.90
C VAL A 527 2.74 48.64 10.24
N ALA A 528 1.80 49.51 10.61
CA ALA A 528 2.11 50.80 11.21
C ALA A 528 2.11 50.64 12.75
N PRO A 529 3.22 50.92 13.45
CA PRO A 529 3.24 50.81 14.91
C PRO A 529 2.46 51.97 15.54
N PRO A 530 1.64 51.71 16.57
CA PRO A 530 1.32 52.74 17.55
C PRO A 530 2.57 52.97 18.42
N ASP A 531 3.52 53.76 17.94
CA ASP A 531 4.53 54.38 18.80
C ASP A 531 3.86 55.56 19.54
N PRO A 532 3.66 55.49 20.87
CA PRO A 532 3.01 56.58 21.61
C PRO A 532 3.90 57.83 21.74
N ALA A 533 5.14 57.80 21.23
CA ALA A 533 6.21 58.72 21.62
C ALA A 533 6.91 59.47 20.47
N THR A 534 6.33 59.61 19.27
CA THR A 534 6.68 60.77 18.41
C THR A 534 5.56 61.33 17.54
N THR A 535 5.50 62.67 17.48
CA THR A 535 4.80 63.49 16.45
C THR A 535 3.31 63.22 16.18
N THR A 536 2.47 63.74 17.09
CA THR A 536 1.30 64.62 16.81
C THR A 536 0.26 64.20 15.76
N THR A 537 -1.00 64.16 16.21
CA THR A 537 -2.23 63.85 15.45
C THR A 537 -2.21 62.49 14.75
N PRO A 538 -2.68 61.42 15.42
CA PRO A 538 -3.27 60.29 14.71
C PRO A 538 -4.39 60.82 13.79
N ASP A 539 -4.47 60.30 12.56
CA ASP A 539 -5.57 60.62 11.66
C ASP A 539 -6.91 60.21 12.29
N VAL A 540 -7.92 61.04 12.10
CA VAL A 540 -9.10 61.07 12.96
C VAL A 540 -9.98 59.84 12.78
N CYS A 541 -10.52 59.35 13.89
CA CYS A 541 -11.56 58.31 14.04
C CYS A 541 -12.91 58.71 13.43
N VAL A 542 -12.89 59.04 12.14
CA VAL A 542 -14.05 59.41 11.32
C VAL A 542 -14.18 58.35 10.24
N SER A 543 -15.13 57.44 10.46
CA SER A 543 -15.54 56.44 9.48
C SER A 543 -15.68 57.06 8.08
N PRO A 544 -15.07 56.47 7.04
CA PRO A 544 -15.03 57.07 5.71
C PRO A 544 -16.43 57.27 5.12
N ALA A 545 -16.57 58.35 4.34
CA ALA A 545 -17.86 58.73 3.77
C ALA A 545 -18.40 57.64 2.83
N GLY A 546 -19.60 57.16 3.10
CA GLY A 546 -20.21 56.04 2.35
C GLY A 546 -19.87 54.64 2.88
N ASN A 547 -19.26 54.52 4.06
CA ASN A 547 -19.18 53.24 4.78
C ASN A 547 -20.58 52.65 5.02
N VAL A 548 -20.81 51.41 4.58
CA VAL A 548 -22.10 50.70 4.80
C VAL A 548 -22.15 49.89 6.09
N ILE A 549 -21.04 49.83 6.86
CA ILE A 549 -20.96 49.17 8.17
C ILE A 549 -21.37 50.15 9.27
N ALA A 550 -22.38 49.78 10.05
CA ALA A 550 -22.82 50.53 11.23
C ALA A 550 -21.87 50.29 12.42
N ASN A 551 -21.62 51.34 13.21
CA ASN A 551 -20.79 51.32 14.42
C ASN A 551 -19.39 50.66 14.20
N PRO A 552 -18.56 51.22 13.30
CA PRO A 552 -17.37 50.55 12.77
C PRO A 552 -16.19 50.44 13.75
N GLY A 553 -16.01 51.44 14.63
CA GLY A 553 -15.03 51.47 15.73
C GLY A 553 -15.64 51.19 17.11
N PHE A 554 -16.82 50.56 17.18
CA PHE A 554 -17.44 50.09 18.44
C PHE A 554 -17.74 51.13 19.54
N GLU A 555 -17.54 52.43 19.27
CA GLU A 555 -17.82 53.56 20.18
C GLU A 555 -19.25 53.60 20.72
N ASN A 556 -20.23 53.01 20.02
CA ASN A 556 -21.62 52.87 20.51
C ASN A 556 -21.87 51.48 21.14
N GLY A 557 -20.85 50.89 21.76
CA GLY A 557 -20.89 49.54 22.33
C GLY A 557 -21.03 48.46 21.27
N VAL A 558 -21.69 47.35 21.61
CA VAL A 558 -21.94 46.23 20.68
C VAL A 558 -23.04 46.51 19.64
N THR A 559 -23.59 47.72 19.60
CA THR A 559 -24.74 48.09 18.75
C THR A 559 -24.44 47.83 17.27
N GLY A 560 -25.37 47.19 16.56
CA GLY A 560 -25.23 46.80 15.15
C GLY A 560 -24.43 45.50 14.92
N TRP A 561 -23.66 45.02 15.89
CA TRP A 561 -22.87 43.80 15.77
C TRP A 561 -23.55 42.60 16.43
N SER A 562 -23.44 41.45 15.79
CA SER A 562 -23.98 40.16 16.25
C SER A 562 -22.86 39.17 16.48
N PHE A 563 -22.94 38.42 17.58
CA PHE A 563 -21.99 37.40 17.95
C PHE A 563 -22.66 36.04 18.11
N PHE A 564 -21.99 34.98 17.69
CA PHE A 564 -22.43 33.61 17.94
C PHE A 564 -21.23 32.73 18.31
N THR A 565 -21.44 31.83 19.27
CA THR A 565 -20.49 30.79 19.66
C THR A 565 -21.23 29.46 19.85
N SER A 566 -20.64 28.36 19.39
CA SER A 566 -21.06 27.00 19.77
C SER A 566 -20.25 26.42 20.94
N GLY A 567 -19.41 27.25 21.58
CA GLY A 567 -18.65 26.95 22.79
C GLY A 567 -19.08 27.86 23.94
N SER A 568 -18.12 28.46 24.65
CA SER A 568 -18.37 29.62 25.53
C SER A 568 -17.41 30.74 25.17
N ALA A 569 -17.96 31.91 24.84
CA ALA A 569 -17.18 33.09 24.49
C ALA A 569 -18.03 34.33 24.76
N GLY A 570 -17.39 35.41 25.19
CA GLY A 570 -18.02 36.72 25.34
C GLY A 570 -17.61 37.63 24.19
N PHE A 571 -18.57 38.38 23.63
CA PHE A 571 -18.29 39.58 22.85
C PHE A 571 -18.59 40.79 23.71
N SER A 572 -17.66 41.74 23.73
CA SER A 572 -17.65 42.92 24.61
C SER A 572 -16.93 44.06 23.91
N VAL A 573 -17.20 45.29 24.33
CA VAL A 573 -16.37 46.44 23.95
C VAL A 573 -15.41 46.76 25.09
N VAL A 574 -14.18 47.11 24.75
CA VAL A 574 -13.13 47.49 25.71
C VAL A 574 -12.73 48.94 25.44
N SER A 575 -12.63 49.72 26.51
CA SER A 575 -12.23 51.12 26.49
C SER A 575 -10.81 51.25 27.07
N ASP A 576 -9.79 51.25 26.22
CA ASP A 576 -8.41 51.49 26.66
C ASP A 576 -7.52 52.12 25.58
N ASN A 577 -6.47 52.82 26.05
CA ASN A 577 -5.51 53.56 25.24
C ASN A 577 -4.54 52.65 24.43
N THR A 578 -4.82 51.34 24.28
CA THR A 578 -4.02 50.44 23.42
C THR A 578 -4.61 50.28 22.01
N SER A 579 -5.74 50.91 21.70
CA SER A 579 -6.39 50.96 20.39
C SER A 579 -6.05 52.26 19.62
N TYR A 580 -6.48 52.36 18.36
CA TYR A 580 -6.32 53.59 17.58
C TYR A 580 -7.27 54.71 18.05
N CYS A 581 -8.49 54.35 18.50
CA CYS A 581 -9.58 55.31 18.64
C CYS A 581 -10.24 55.40 20.03
N GLY A 582 -10.05 54.41 20.91
CA GLY A 582 -10.46 54.47 22.31
C GLY A 582 -11.29 53.26 22.74
N ASN A 583 -12.39 52.99 22.04
CA ASN A 583 -13.14 51.74 22.15
C ASN A 583 -12.79 50.77 21.02
N TYR A 584 -12.89 49.47 21.29
CA TYR A 584 -12.74 48.43 20.27
C TYR A 584 -13.52 47.15 20.62
N GLY A 585 -13.88 46.39 19.58
CA GLY A 585 -14.69 45.18 19.69
C GLY A 585 -13.85 43.95 20.05
N ARG A 586 -13.95 43.47 21.29
CA ARG A 586 -13.23 42.31 21.82
C ARG A 586 -14.10 41.06 21.88
N VAL A 587 -13.67 39.98 21.22
CA VAL A 587 -14.17 38.62 21.46
C VAL A 587 -13.17 37.85 22.32
N SER A 588 -13.58 37.53 23.55
CA SER A 588 -12.83 36.70 24.49
C SER A 588 -13.42 35.28 24.51
N VAL A 589 -12.69 34.31 23.95
CA VAL A 589 -13.11 32.90 23.95
C VAL A 589 -12.74 32.26 25.29
N THR A 590 -13.72 31.80 26.07
CA THR A 590 -13.52 31.25 27.42
C THR A 590 -13.65 29.73 27.50
N LYS A 591 -14.24 29.10 26.48
CA LYS A 591 -14.24 27.65 26.22
C LYS A 591 -14.39 27.42 24.72
N ALA A 592 -13.56 26.54 24.15
CA ALA A 592 -13.51 26.33 22.71
C ALA A 592 -14.88 25.97 22.08
N GLY A 593 -15.08 26.45 20.86
CA GLY A 593 -16.29 26.24 20.08
C GLY A 593 -16.00 26.18 18.58
N ASN A 594 -16.66 25.25 17.89
CA ASN A 594 -16.41 24.92 16.49
C ASN A 594 -17.01 25.95 15.50
N ASN A 595 -17.83 26.87 15.99
CA ASN A 595 -18.43 27.98 15.25
C ASN A 595 -18.43 29.21 16.15
N VAL A 596 -17.41 30.06 16.02
CA VAL A 596 -17.26 31.33 16.74
C VAL A 596 -17.15 32.44 15.70
N GLN A 597 -18.03 33.43 15.76
CA GLN A 597 -18.19 34.41 14.68
C GLN A 597 -18.72 35.75 15.18
N LEU A 598 -18.05 36.84 14.78
CA LEU A 598 -18.51 38.22 14.92
C LEU A 598 -18.97 38.72 13.54
N PHE A 599 -20.17 39.29 13.44
CA PHE A 599 -20.77 39.58 12.15
C PHE A 599 -21.80 40.71 12.19
N GLN A 600 -22.04 41.32 11.04
CA GLN A 600 -23.10 42.31 10.81
C GLN A 600 -23.97 41.86 9.62
N ILE A 601 -25.27 42.17 9.64
CA ILE A 601 -26.25 41.75 8.62
C ILE A 601 -27.11 42.92 8.14
N GLY A 602 -27.69 42.78 6.95
CA GLY A 602 -28.77 43.64 6.46
C GLY A 602 -28.35 44.95 5.79
N PHE A 603 -27.05 45.24 5.71
CA PHE A 603 -26.53 46.39 4.98
C PHE A 603 -26.61 46.18 3.44
N PRO A 604 -26.80 47.24 2.64
CA PRO A 604 -26.94 47.12 1.20
C PRO A 604 -25.60 46.96 0.48
N LEU A 605 -25.57 46.11 -0.54
CA LEU A 605 -24.50 46.04 -1.54
C LEU A 605 -25.12 46.05 -2.94
N LYS A 606 -24.52 46.77 -3.88
CA LYS A 606 -24.89 46.75 -5.31
C LYS A 606 -24.21 45.56 -6.00
N ALA A 607 -24.87 44.94 -6.97
CA ALA A 607 -24.30 43.84 -7.76
C ALA A 607 -23.18 44.31 -8.71
N ASN A 608 -22.23 43.43 -9.04
CA ASN A 608 -21.14 43.66 -10.00
C ASN A 608 -20.34 44.96 -9.76
N THR A 609 -20.28 45.41 -8.51
CA THR A 609 -19.69 46.70 -8.10
C THR A 609 -18.42 46.43 -7.29
N ARG A 610 -17.38 47.24 -7.51
CA ARG A 610 -16.10 47.11 -6.77
C ARG A 610 -16.25 47.76 -5.39
N TYR A 611 -15.94 47.00 -4.35
CA TYR A 611 -15.93 47.45 -2.95
C TYR A 611 -14.55 47.20 -2.36
N THR A 612 -14.16 48.08 -1.44
CA THR A 612 -12.94 48.00 -0.66
C THR A 612 -13.36 47.87 0.81
N LEU A 613 -12.95 46.79 1.47
CA LEU A 613 -13.07 46.63 2.92
C LEU A 613 -11.74 46.99 3.56
N ARG A 614 -11.75 47.96 4.48
CA ARG A 614 -10.63 48.27 5.37
C ARG A 614 -11.02 47.91 6.80
N LEU A 615 -10.10 47.39 7.60
CA LEU A 615 -10.26 47.27 9.05
C LEU A 615 -8.92 47.22 9.78
N THR A 616 -8.94 47.47 11.09
CA THR A 616 -7.79 47.26 11.97
C THR A 616 -8.10 46.10 12.93
N ALA A 617 -7.18 45.15 13.05
CA ALA A 617 -7.37 43.93 13.84
C ALA A 617 -6.09 43.47 14.53
N ARG A 618 -6.24 42.75 15.65
CA ARG A 618 -5.19 41.95 16.30
C ARG A 618 -5.80 40.74 17.00
N SER A 619 -4.95 39.79 17.36
CA SER A 619 -5.32 38.67 18.23
C SER A 619 -4.20 38.44 19.26
N SER A 620 -4.56 38.16 20.50
CA SER A 620 -3.62 38.13 21.64
C SER A 620 -2.46 37.16 21.47
N ASP A 621 -2.65 36.11 20.66
CA ASP A 621 -1.72 35.04 20.34
C ASP A 621 -1.34 35.02 18.84
N GLY A 622 -1.68 36.06 18.07
CA GLY A 622 -1.26 36.21 16.67
C GLY A 622 -1.88 35.21 15.69
N ARG A 623 -3.08 34.71 15.98
CA ARG A 623 -3.85 33.86 15.06
C ARG A 623 -4.80 34.65 14.17
N ASP A 624 -5.01 34.13 12.97
CA ASP A 624 -5.80 34.77 11.94
C ASP A 624 -7.31 34.74 12.19
N THR A 625 -8.03 35.59 11.46
CA THR A 625 -9.47 35.43 11.23
C THR A 625 -9.76 35.33 9.73
N GLN A 626 -10.85 34.65 9.37
CA GLN A 626 -11.31 34.59 7.99
C GLN A 626 -12.50 35.51 7.74
N LEU A 627 -12.41 36.26 6.65
CA LEU A 627 -13.32 37.31 6.22
C LEU A 627 -14.30 36.80 5.15
N PHE A 628 -15.59 37.05 5.35
CA PHE A 628 -16.66 36.67 4.42
C PHE A 628 -17.63 37.82 4.17
N ILE A 629 -17.99 38.04 2.90
CA ILE A 629 -19.13 38.83 2.45
C ILE A 629 -20.05 37.88 1.70
N GLN A 630 -21.23 37.62 2.25
CA GLN A 630 -22.13 36.55 1.80
C GLN A 630 -23.59 36.88 2.07
N ARG A 631 -24.50 36.07 1.53
CA ARG A 631 -25.89 36.00 1.94
C ARG A 631 -26.01 35.52 3.39
N HIS A 632 -26.94 36.10 4.14
CA HIS A 632 -27.23 35.72 5.52
C HIS A 632 -28.10 34.46 5.62
N THR A 633 -29.09 34.33 4.75
CA THR A 633 -30.06 33.23 4.73
C THR A 633 -29.66 32.14 3.73
N ALA A 634 -30.04 30.89 4.01
CA ALA A 634 -29.65 29.75 3.17
C ALA A 634 -30.29 29.81 1.76
N PRO A 635 -29.57 29.39 0.70
CA PRO A 635 -28.14 29.03 0.67
C PRO A 635 -27.26 30.28 0.89
N ASN A 636 -26.17 30.10 1.63
CA ASN A 636 -25.25 31.17 2.09
C ASN A 636 -24.33 31.68 0.96
N THR A 637 -24.90 32.02 -0.21
CA THR A 637 -24.18 32.43 -1.42
C THR A 637 -23.15 33.51 -1.14
N HIS A 638 -21.89 33.30 -1.53
CA HIS A 638 -20.84 34.29 -1.34
C HIS A 638 -21.02 35.46 -2.30
N TYR A 639 -20.95 36.68 -1.75
CA TYR A 639 -21.22 37.95 -2.41
C TYR A 639 -19.93 38.68 -2.83
N GLY A 640 -18.80 37.98 -2.89
CA GLY A 640 -17.53 38.48 -3.44
C GLY A 640 -16.30 38.21 -2.57
N LEU A 641 -16.47 38.05 -1.25
CA LEU A 641 -15.40 37.57 -0.34
C LEU A 641 -15.83 36.25 0.32
N ALA A 642 -14.97 35.24 0.21
CA ALA A 642 -15.24 33.89 0.71
C ALA A 642 -14.01 33.32 1.44
N GLY A 643 -13.89 33.63 2.73
CA GLY A 643 -12.88 33.04 3.60
C GLY A 643 -11.49 33.65 3.45
N VAL A 644 -11.41 34.91 3.03
CA VAL A 644 -10.13 35.61 2.86
C VAL A 644 -9.45 35.74 4.22
N PRO A 645 -8.24 35.19 4.43
CA PRO A 645 -7.57 35.26 5.72
C PRO A 645 -7.04 36.67 5.98
N LEU A 646 -7.16 37.14 7.22
CA LEU A 646 -6.44 38.29 7.73
C LEU A 646 -5.31 37.75 8.61
N ASP A 647 -4.08 37.82 8.07
CA ASP A 647 -2.81 37.48 8.73
C ASP A 647 -2.60 38.42 9.93
N LEU A 648 -3.03 38.01 11.14
CA LEU A 648 -3.02 38.86 12.34
C LEU A 648 -1.74 38.68 13.16
N THR A 649 -1.45 39.62 14.05
CA THR A 649 -0.42 39.46 15.10
C THR A 649 -0.93 40.00 16.44
N PRO A 650 -0.18 39.88 17.55
CA PRO A 650 -0.48 40.57 18.80
C PRO A 650 -0.38 42.11 18.72
N GLN A 651 0.19 42.65 17.63
CA GLN A 651 0.19 44.09 17.33
C GLN A 651 -0.98 44.43 16.41
N TRP A 652 -1.57 45.62 16.60
CA TRP A 652 -2.60 46.12 15.70
C TRP A 652 -2.06 46.29 14.28
N GLN A 653 -2.82 45.77 13.32
CA GLN A 653 -2.50 45.83 11.90
C GLN A 653 -3.74 46.25 11.13
N THR A 654 -3.55 47.11 10.14
CA THR A 654 -4.62 47.53 9.23
C THR A 654 -4.54 46.71 7.94
N PHE A 655 -5.69 46.21 7.52
CA PHE A 655 -5.89 45.38 6.34
C PHE A 655 -6.82 46.12 5.39
N GLU A 656 -6.53 46.04 4.09
CA GLU A 656 -7.40 46.53 3.03
C GLU A 656 -7.58 45.46 1.95
N VAL A 657 -8.83 45.19 1.56
CA VAL A 657 -9.22 44.09 0.67
C VAL A 657 -10.18 44.59 -0.39
N GLU A 658 -9.80 44.48 -1.67
CA GLU A 658 -10.68 44.83 -2.77
C GLU A 658 -11.39 43.61 -3.36
N PHE A 659 -12.68 43.76 -3.67
CA PHE A 659 -13.45 42.73 -4.35
C PHE A 659 -14.51 43.34 -5.26
N THR A 660 -15.09 42.51 -6.13
CA THR A 660 -16.27 42.87 -6.91
C THR A 660 -17.42 41.96 -6.49
N THR A 661 -18.58 42.54 -6.18
CA THR A 661 -19.77 41.80 -5.75
C THR A 661 -20.32 40.90 -6.84
N LYS A 662 -20.69 39.66 -6.48
CA LYS A 662 -21.15 38.62 -7.42
C LYS A 662 -22.28 37.79 -6.78
N GLY A 663 -22.98 36.99 -7.58
CA GLY A 663 -23.97 36.03 -7.08
C GLY A 663 -25.37 36.60 -6.76
N PHE A 664 -25.64 37.86 -7.07
CA PHE A 664 -26.96 38.51 -6.95
C PHE A 664 -27.16 39.58 -8.03
N SER A 665 -28.34 40.21 -8.07
CA SER A 665 -28.67 41.30 -9.00
C SER A 665 -29.37 42.46 -8.27
N GLY A 666 -29.23 43.68 -8.78
CA GLY A 666 -29.74 44.89 -8.12
C GLY A 666 -28.95 45.25 -6.86
N THR A 667 -29.66 45.66 -5.80
CA THR A 667 -29.11 45.94 -4.47
C THR A 667 -29.66 44.95 -3.46
N THR A 668 -28.79 44.34 -2.64
CA THR A 668 -29.19 43.40 -1.58
C THR A 668 -29.79 44.08 -0.36
N THR A 669 -30.56 43.30 0.40
CA THR A 669 -30.93 43.57 1.79
C THR A 669 -30.62 42.39 2.74
N ASP A 670 -30.02 41.31 2.21
CA ASP A 670 -29.72 40.08 2.93
C ASP A 670 -28.21 39.78 3.05
N SER A 671 -27.36 40.80 2.85
CA SER A 671 -25.91 40.69 2.99
C SER A 671 -25.46 40.50 4.44
N ARG A 672 -24.29 39.88 4.59
CA ARG A 672 -23.61 39.61 5.86
C ARG A 672 -22.10 39.77 5.70
N LEU A 673 -21.52 40.64 6.52
CA LEU A 673 -20.08 40.68 6.82
C LEU A 673 -19.84 39.76 8.01
N ARG A 674 -18.94 38.79 7.87
CA ARG A 674 -18.61 37.83 8.94
C ARG A 674 -17.10 37.70 9.10
N PHE A 675 -16.63 38.00 10.31
CA PHE A 675 -15.36 37.52 10.84
C PHE A 675 -15.59 36.15 11.46
N TRP A 676 -14.88 35.15 10.93
CA TRP A 676 -14.94 33.76 11.37
C TRP A 676 -13.70 33.51 12.22
N LEU A 677 -13.91 33.29 13.52
CA LEU A 677 -12.89 33.34 14.57
C LEU A 677 -12.43 31.91 14.95
N THR A 678 -12.49 30.97 13.99
CA THR A 678 -12.38 29.53 14.25
C THR A 678 -10.94 29.03 14.31
N SER A 679 -10.28 29.37 15.40
CA SER A 679 -9.42 28.44 16.13
C SER A 679 -9.46 28.84 17.60
N GLY A 680 -10.69 29.00 18.13
CA GLY A 680 -10.96 29.64 19.41
C GLY A 680 -10.53 28.78 20.60
N VAL A 681 -9.26 28.89 20.98
CA VAL A 681 -8.73 28.30 22.21
C VAL A 681 -9.31 29.04 23.42
N ALA A 682 -9.54 28.31 24.51
CA ALA A 682 -9.98 28.90 25.77
C ALA A 682 -8.86 29.80 26.35
N GLY A 683 -9.07 31.11 26.31
CA GLY A 683 -8.10 32.14 26.69
C GLY A 683 -7.80 33.14 25.57
N THR A 684 -8.05 32.80 24.29
CA THR A 684 -7.73 33.71 23.18
C THR A 684 -8.69 34.91 23.11
N VAL A 685 -8.10 36.05 22.82
CA VAL A 685 -8.76 37.35 22.66
C VAL A 685 -8.53 37.85 21.23
N PHE A 686 -9.60 38.15 20.50
CA PHE A 686 -9.57 38.85 19.21
C PHE A 686 -10.10 40.27 19.39
N ASP A 687 -9.38 41.26 18.86
CA ASP A 687 -9.76 42.67 18.92
C ASP A 687 -9.94 43.24 17.49
N PHE A 688 -11.03 43.97 17.28
CA PHE A 688 -11.41 44.59 16.00
C PHE A 688 -11.72 46.07 16.19
N ASP A 689 -11.29 46.90 15.23
CA ASP A 689 -11.47 48.36 15.24
C ASP A 689 -11.57 48.91 13.80
N GLU A 690 -12.15 50.10 13.64
CA GLU A 690 -12.31 50.86 12.38
C GLU A 690 -12.72 50.03 11.14
N VAL A 691 -13.77 49.22 11.26
CA VAL A 691 -14.26 48.34 10.18
C VAL A 691 -15.09 49.10 9.14
N ALA A 692 -14.54 49.36 7.96
CA ALA A 692 -15.19 50.13 6.90
C ALA A 692 -15.34 49.38 5.58
N LEU A 693 -16.54 49.39 4.99
CA LEU A 693 -16.86 48.85 3.66
C LEU A 693 -17.39 49.96 2.76
N VAL A 694 -16.64 50.33 1.72
CA VAL A 694 -16.96 51.46 0.83
C VAL A 694 -16.91 51.01 -0.64
N GLU A 695 -17.72 51.59 -1.52
CA GLU A 695 -17.56 51.40 -2.97
C GLU A 695 -16.25 52.04 -3.43
N THR A 696 -15.37 51.28 -4.08
CA THR A 696 -14.00 51.69 -4.42
C THR A 696 -13.95 53.00 -5.23
N ALA A 697 -14.97 53.25 -6.06
CA ALA A 697 -15.10 54.47 -6.85
C ALA A 697 -15.17 55.77 -5.99
N ASN A 698 -15.45 55.65 -4.69
CA ASN A 698 -15.55 56.77 -3.75
C ASN A 698 -14.24 57.03 -2.97
N LEU A 699 -13.16 56.28 -3.20
CA LEU A 699 -11.92 56.35 -2.40
C LEU A 699 -10.76 57.15 -3.02
N GLY A 700 -10.72 57.32 -4.35
CA GLY A 700 -9.65 58.06 -5.04
C GLY A 700 -8.46 57.21 -5.51
N THR A 701 -7.43 57.85 -6.10
CA THR A 701 -6.36 57.16 -6.87
C THR A 701 -4.93 57.46 -6.35
N PRO A 702 -4.04 56.44 -6.20
CA PRO A 702 -2.69 56.59 -5.64
C PRO A 702 -1.57 56.87 -6.67
N GLN A 703 -0.36 57.22 -6.18
CA GLN A 703 0.81 57.68 -6.94
C GLN A 703 2.10 56.90 -6.54
N PRO A 704 3.07 56.63 -7.46
CA PRO A 704 4.26 55.81 -7.19
C PRO A 704 5.47 56.56 -6.59
N THR A 705 6.40 55.81 -5.97
CA THR A 705 7.64 56.31 -5.31
C THR A 705 8.85 55.37 -5.56
N SER A 706 10.08 55.85 -5.40
CA SER A 706 11.33 55.20 -5.88
C SER A 706 12.26 54.59 -4.81
N THR A 707 12.97 53.51 -5.16
CA THR A 707 13.93 52.78 -4.30
C THR A 707 15.40 53.23 -4.49
N PRO A 708 16.25 53.35 -3.45
CA PRO A 708 17.64 53.83 -3.54
C PRO A 708 18.70 52.73 -3.75
N THR A 709 19.84 53.11 -4.36
CA THR A 709 21.01 52.25 -4.65
C THR A 709 22.07 52.26 -3.53
N ARG A 710 22.94 51.24 -3.45
CA ARG A 710 24.20 51.27 -2.67
C ARG A 710 25.41 50.83 -3.52
N THR A 711 26.59 51.31 -3.14
CA THR A 711 27.84 51.26 -3.92
C THR A 711 28.85 50.26 -3.33
N PRO A 712 29.61 49.49 -4.14
CA PRO A 712 30.66 48.59 -3.67
C PRO A 712 32.04 49.26 -3.56
N THR A 713 32.90 48.79 -2.64
CA THR A 713 34.31 49.20 -2.45
C THR A 713 34.98 48.16 -1.54
N ALA A 714 36.23 47.71 -1.68
CA ALA A 714 37.11 47.48 -2.83
C ALA A 714 38.22 46.49 -2.36
N SER A 715 38.92 45.78 -3.26
CA SER A 715 40.06 44.91 -2.91
C SER A 715 41.13 44.89 -4.00
N SER A 716 42.39 44.60 -3.64
CA SER A 716 43.58 44.88 -4.46
C SER A 716 44.41 43.64 -4.83
N THR A 717 44.81 43.59 -6.11
CA THR A 717 45.72 42.61 -6.75
C THR A 717 47.20 42.83 -6.34
N PRO A 718 48.18 41.93 -6.64
CA PRO A 718 48.56 41.37 -7.95
C PRO A 718 48.54 39.80 -7.96
N THR A 719 49.09 38.99 -8.90
CA THR A 719 50.12 39.19 -9.95
C THR A 719 49.96 38.21 -11.14
N ALA A 720 50.60 38.54 -12.26
CA ALA A 720 50.80 37.79 -13.53
C ALA A 720 52.15 37.00 -13.51
N THR A 721 52.59 36.13 -14.45
CA THR A 721 52.01 35.36 -15.58
C THR A 721 53.11 34.41 -16.14
N ALA A 722 52.76 33.28 -16.77
CA ALA A 722 53.58 32.63 -17.80
C ALA A 722 52.70 31.87 -18.82
N THR A 723 53.14 31.73 -20.08
CA THR A 723 52.38 31.07 -21.17
C THR A 723 53.32 30.57 -22.28
N SER A 724 53.08 29.37 -22.81
CA SER A 724 53.65 28.92 -24.09
C SER A 724 52.85 27.77 -24.74
N THR A 725 52.55 27.93 -26.02
CA THR A 725 51.97 26.98 -27.00
C THR A 725 53.00 25.90 -27.43
N ALA A 726 52.76 24.87 -28.26
CA ALA A 726 51.61 24.32 -29.03
C ALA A 726 51.95 22.86 -29.46
N THR A 727 51.03 22.13 -30.13
CA THR A 727 51.19 21.33 -31.39
C THR A 727 50.13 20.22 -31.47
N ASP A 728 49.86 19.69 -32.68
CA ASP A 728 48.56 19.14 -33.10
C ASP A 728 48.65 17.75 -33.79
N THR A 729 47.63 16.90 -33.54
CA THR A 729 47.12 15.75 -34.35
C THR A 729 48.09 14.60 -34.76
N PRO A 730 47.64 13.35 -35.11
CA PRO A 730 46.65 13.02 -36.15
C PRO A 730 45.51 12.05 -35.75
N VAL A 731 44.56 11.85 -36.68
CA VAL A 731 43.36 10.99 -36.60
C VAL A 731 43.52 9.75 -37.52
N PRO A 732 42.66 8.71 -37.40
CA PRO A 732 41.87 8.35 -38.59
C PRO A 732 40.40 7.96 -38.28
N THR A 733 39.58 7.83 -39.33
CA THR A 733 38.13 7.53 -39.24
C THR A 733 37.65 6.77 -40.48
N GLU A 734 36.85 5.71 -40.29
CA GLU A 734 36.07 5.00 -41.33
C GLU A 734 34.65 4.79 -40.77
N THR A 735 33.50 5.01 -41.42
CA THR A 735 33.07 5.20 -42.83
C THR A 735 32.63 3.94 -43.61
N ALA A 736 31.33 3.65 -43.55
CA ALA A 736 30.54 3.08 -44.64
C ALA A 736 29.17 3.82 -44.64
N THR A 737 28.64 4.44 -45.70
CA THR A 737 28.53 4.09 -47.13
C THR A 737 27.37 3.13 -47.42
N ALA A 738 26.23 3.70 -47.82
CA ALA A 738 25.11 3.01 -48.46
C ALA A 738 24.99 3.44 -49.94
N THR A 739 24.38 2.62 -50.81
CA THR A 739 23.64 3.01 -52.04
C THR A 739 23.28 1.78 -52.89
N SER A 740 22.02 1.65 -53.32
CA SER A 740 21.67 1.52 -54.76
C SER A 740 20.17 1.41 -55.02
N THR A 741 19.74 1.91 -56.18
CA THR A 741 18.38 1.83 -56.73
C THR A 741 18.47 1.91 -58.25
N PRO A 742 17.61 1.20 -59.01
CA PRO A 742 17.17 1.74 -60.29
C PRO A 742 15.66 1.55 -60.60
N THR A 743 14.95 2.68 -60.66
CA THR A 743 14.13 3.21 -61.79
C THR A 743 13.96 2.29 -63.03
N PRO A 744 12.82 2.24 -63.79
CA PRO A 744 12.21 3.47 -64.34
C PRO A 744 10.73 3.55 -64.85
N THR A 745 10.25 4.80 -64.93
CA THR A 745 9.32 5.39 -65.94
C THR A 745 7.81 5.05 -65.92
N ALA A 746 6.99 6.01 -66.39
CA ALA A 746 5.52 6.04 -66.36
C ALA A 746 4.90 6.37 -67.75
N THR A 747 3.56 6.40 -67.86
CA THR A 747 2.73 7.42 -68.59
C THR A 747 1.22 7.15 -68.37
N SER A 748 0.38 8.16 -68.60
CA SER A 748 -1.03 8.30 -68.20
C SER A 748 -2.11 7.65 -69.10
N ALA A 749 -3.25 7.31 -68.49
CA ALA A 749 -4.58 7.53 -69.04
C ALA A 749 -5.56 7.88 -67.90
N GLY A 750 -6.63 8.62 -68.16
CA GLY A 750 -7.56 9.07 -67.10
C GLY A 750 -9.03 9.11 -67.55
N ALA A 751 -9.93 8.95 -66.58
CA ALA A 751 -11.37 9.17 -66.71
C ALA A 751 -11.95 9.59 -65.35
N VAL A 752 -13.06 10.33 -65.37
CA VAL A 752 -13.73 10.90 -64.18
C VAL A 752 -15.01 10.10 -63.90
N THR A 753 -15.43 9.98 -62.63
CA THR A 753 -16.67 10.57 -62.03
C THR A 753 -17.17 9.78 -60.79
N HIS A 754 -17.79 10.50 -59.84
CA HIS A 754 -18.73 10.07 -58.78
C HIS A 754 -18.25 9.34 -57.50
N THR A 755 -18.11 10.16 -56.44
CA THR A 755 -18.84 10.04 -55.15
C THR A 755 -18.72 8.77 -54.29
N PRO A 756 -18.01 8.86 -53.15
CA PRO A 756 -18.28 8.10 -51.92
C PRO A 756 -19.33 8.82 -51.03
N THR A 757 -20.14 8.04 -50.32
CA THR A 757 -21.11 8.53 -49.30
C THR A 757 -20.45 8.73 -47.93
N ALA A 758 -21.07 9.52 -47.05
CA ALA A 758 -20.51 9.91 -45.75
C ALA A 758 -20.27 8.74 -44.77
N THR A 759 -19.15 8.83 -44.05
CA THR A 759 -18.85 8.03 -42.85
C THR A 759 -19.71 8.49 -41.66
N PRO A 760 -20.32 7.59 -40.87
CA PRO A 760 -21.02 7.96 -39.65
C PRO A 760 -20.07 8.31 -38.50
N THR A 761 -20.51 9.21 -37.62
CA THR A 761 -19.79 9.64 -36.41
C THR A 761 -19.52 8.48 -35.46
N ALA A 762 -18.27 8.36 -34.97
CA ALA A 762 -17.94 7.44 -33.88
C ALA A 762 -18.39 8.00 -32.52
N THR A 763 -19.08 7.17 -31.73
CA THR A 763 -19.44 7.47 -30.33
C THR A 763 -18.24 7.19 -29.42
N ALA A 764 -17.95 8.09 -28.47
CA ALA A 764 -16.91 7.85 -27.47
C ALA A 764 -17.30 6.68 -26.53
N SER A 765 -16.38 5.72 -26.34
CA SER A 765 -16.49 4.64 -25.36
C SER A 765 -15.47 4.86 -24.22
N SER A 766 -15.72 4.26 -23.05
CA SER A 766 -15.08 4.66 -21.79
C SER A 766 -13.91 3.77 -21.36
N THR A 767 -12.76 4.39 -21.08
CA THR A 767 -11.60 3.79 -20.41
C THR A 767 -11.95 3.25 -19.01
N PRO A 768 -11.37 2.11 -18.56
CA PRO A 768 -11.34 1.73 -17.14
C PRO A 768 -10.43 2.66 -16.32
N SER A 769 -10.25 2.37 -15.02
CA SER A 769 -9.76 3.35 -14.04
C SER A 769 -9.09 2.68 -12.82
N PRO A 770 -7.98 3.22 -12.28
CA PRO A 770 -6.97 2.53 -11.44
C PRO A 770 -7.39 2.31 -9.96
N THR A 771 -6.72 1.42 -9.23
CA THR A 771 -6.96 1.24 -7.79
C THR A 771 -6.20 2.29 -6.94
N SER A 772 -6.22 2.13 -5.61
CA SER A 772 -5.81 3.12 -4.60
C SER A 772 -5.07 2.45 -3.45
N THR A 773 -4.03 3.07 -2.86
CA THR A 773 -2.92 2.26 -2.33
C THR A 773 -2.03 2.92 -1.27
N VAL A 774 -1.60 2.18 -0.22
CA VAL A 774 -1.07 2.70 1.07
C VAL A 774 0.40 2.36 1.34
N ILE A 775 1.18 3.37 1.69
CA ILE A 775 2.65 3.37 1.76
C ILE A 775 3.11 3.76 3.19
N PRO A 776 3.67 2.87 4.03
CA PRO A 776 4.27 3.26 5.30
C PRO A 776 5.73 3.74 5.14
N THR A 777 6.05 4.97 5.54
CA THR A 777 7.36 5.64 5.32
C THR A 777 8.22 5.79 6.59
N GLY A 778 8.11 4.84 7.52
CA GLY A 778 9.01 4.75 8.69
C GLY A 778 8.93 5.87 9.73
N THR A 779 9.94 5.93 10.61
CA THR A 779 10.01 6.81 11.79
C THR A 779 11.10 7.87 11.63
N ILE A 780 10.74 8.99 11.00
CA ILE A 780 11.65 10.12 10.73
C ILE A 780 11.98 10.90 12.02
N ALA A 781 13.14 11.55 12.08
CA ALA A 781 13.54 12.40 13.20
C ALA A 781 12.74 13.73 13.24
N PRO A 782 12.40 14.27 14.43
CA PRO A 782 11.54 15.45 14.54
C PRO A 782 12.23 16.72 14.01
N GLY A 783 11.61 17.41 13.04
CA GLY A 783 12.12 18.70 12.55
C GLY A 783 11.45 19.36 11.33
N THR A 784 10.76 18.61 10.45
CA THR A 784 10.24 19.16 9.17
C THR A 784 8.72 19.11 9.07
N CYS A 785 8.07 20.02 9.79
CA CYS A 785 6.61 20.16 9.88
C CYS A 785 6.09 21.15 8.83
N VAL A 786 6.18 20.76 7.57
CA VAL A 786 5.84 21.60 6.41
C VAL A 786 4.85 20.85 5.53
N SER A 787 3.57 21.24 5.60
CA SER A 787 2.54 20.61 4.76
C SER A 787 2.74 20.95 3.28
N PRO A 788 2.58 19.98 2.34
CA PRO A 788 2.89 20.20 0.93
C PRO A 788 2.04 21.28 0.26
N ALA A 789 2.63 21.95 -0.74
CA ALA A 789 1.90 22.87 -1.61
C ALA A 789 0.77 22.13 -2.36
N GLY A 790 -0.40 22.76 -2.46
CA GLY A 790 -1.57 22.16 -3.13
C GLY A 790 -2.38 21.17 -2.28
N ASN A 791 -2.06 21.01 -0.98
CA ASN A 791 -2.86 20.23 -0.04
C ASN A 791 -4.31 20.78 0.08
N VAL A 792 -5.32 19.94 -0.18
CA VAL A 792 -6.75 20.24 -0.07
C VAL A 792 -7.37 19.83 1.28
N ILE A 793 -6.62 19.19 2.18
CA ILE A 793 -7.02 18.97 3.58
C ILE A 793 -6.65 20.19 4.41
N ALA A 794 -7.65 20.84 4.97
CA ALA A 794 -7.45 21.88 5.96
C ALA A 794 -6.97 21.29 7.29
N ASN A 795 -5.99 21.94 7.92
CA ASN A 795 -5.41 21.57 9.22
C ASN A 795 -4.82 20.14 9.25
N PRO A 796 -3.68 19.93 8.57
CA PRO A 796 -3.00 18.64 8.44
C PRO A 796 -2.46 18.10 9.78
N GLY A 797 -1.49 18.77 10.40
CA GLY A 797 -0.88 18.39 11.68
C GLY A 797 -1.68 18.73 12.94
N PHE A 798 -2.97 19.04 12.83
CA PHE A 798 -3.83 19.42 13.96
C PHE A 798 -3.33 20.59 14.85
N GLU A 799 -2.29 21.32 14.41
CA GLU A 799 -1.75 22.54 15.03
C GLU A 799 -2.82 23.63 15.23
N ASN A 800 -3.84 23.66 14.36
CA ASN A 800 -5.00 24.55 14.51
C ASN A 800 -6.16 23.86 15.27
N GLY A 801 -5.84 22.92 16.15
CA GLY A 801 -6.79 22.16 16.96
C GLY A 801 -7.57 21.14 16.14
N VAL A 802 -8.85 20.98 16.45
CA VAL A 802 -9.79 20.11 15.71
C VAL A 802 -10.38 20.78 14.45
N THR A 803 -9.84 21.93 14.02
CA THR A 803 -10.38 22.71 12.90
C THR A 803 -10.30 21.92 11.59
N GLY A 804 -11.27 22.10 10.67
CA GLY A 804 -11.43 21.28 9.45
C GLY A 804 -11.97 19.86 9.72
N TRP A 805 -11.56 19.25 10.84
CA TRP A 805 -11.91 17.88 11.21
C TRP A 805 -13.25 17.78 11.95
N SER A 806 -14.04 16.80 11.53
CA SER A 806 -15.31 16.42 12.14
C SER A 806 -15.19 15.03 12.76
N PHE A 807 -15.76 14.87 13.94
CA PHE A 807 -15.78 13.58 14.64
C PHE A 807 -17.22 13.13 14.91
N PHE A 808 -17.46 11.84 14.76
CA PHE A 808 -18.73 11.21 15.13
C PHE A 808 -18.48 9.87 15.82
N THR A 809 -19.27 9.58 16.85
CA THR A 809 -19.30 8.28 17.54
C THR A 809 -20.73 7.88 17.86
N SER A 810 -21.06 6.60 17.65
CA SER A 810 -22.28 5.97 18.15
C SER A 810 -22.09 5.30 19.53
N GLY A 811 -20.89 5.42 20.11
CA GLY A 811 -20.54 4.92 21.45
C GLY A 811 -20.24 6.08 22.39
N SER A 812 -19.13 5.98 23.13
CA SER A 812 -18.53 7.13 23.81
C SER A 812 -17.07 7.23 23.40
N ALA A 813 -16.69 8.34 22.79
CA ALA A 813 -15.32 8.61 22.40
C ALA A 813 -15.13 10.14 22.34
N GLY A 814 -13.95 10.61 22.74
CA GLY A 814 -13.58 12.01 22.64
C GLY A 814 -12.55 12.18 21.53
N PHE A 815 -12.84 13.05 20.56
CA PHE A 815 -11.79 13.63 19.71
C PHE A 815 -11.28 14.91 20.35
N SER A 816 -9.97 15.05 20.36
CA SER A 816 -9.19 16.03 21.10
C SER A 816 -7.89 16.30 20.36
N VAL A 817 -7.20 17.38 20.71
CA VAL A 817 -5.80 17.58 20.31
C VAL A 817 -4.92 17.50 21.54
N VAL A 818 -3.77 16.84 21.41
CA VAL A 818 -2.78 16.68 22.48
C VAL A 818 -1.51 17.41 22.11
N SER A 819 -0.96 18.11 23.10
CA SER A 819 0.31 18.83 23.05
C SER A 819 1.23 18.22 24.11
N ASP A 820 2.05 17.26 23.69
CA ASP A 820 3.11 16.69 24.52
C ASP A 820 4.37 16.43 23.69
N ASN A 821 5.52 16.33 24.34
CA ASN A 821 6.82 16.09 23.68
C ASN A 821 6.97 14.64 23.16
N THR A 822 5.88 13.91 22.91
CA THR A 822 5.87 12.57 22.28
C THR A 822 5.21 12.59 20.90
N SER A 823 4.85 13.77 20.38
CA SER A 823 4.35 13.99 19.03
C SER A 823 5.44 13.92 17.96
N TYR A 824 5.04 13.83 16.70
CA TYR A 824 5.95 13.93 15.57
C TYR A 824 6.24 15.39 15.21
N CYS A 825 5.20 16.24 15.16
CA CYS A 825 5.35 17.65 14.74
C CYS A 825 4.87 18.75 15.71
N GLY A 826 4.24 18.39 16.84
CA GLY A 826 3.90 19.35 17.89
C GLY A 826 2.61 18.99 18.62
N ASN A 827 1.49 19.46 18.07
CA ASN A 827 0.14 19.01 18.39
C ASN A 827 -0.21 17.75 17.58
N TYR A 828 -1.23 17.01 18.00
CA TYR A 828 -1.79 15.92 17.20
C TYR A 828 -3.24 15.58 17.58
N GLY A 829 -4.01 15.10 16.59
CA GLY A 829 -5.42 14.73 16.72
C GLY A 829 -5.61 13.36 17.39
N ARG A 830 -5.97 13.35 18.68
CA ARG A 830 -6.24 12.15 19.49
C ARG A 830 -7.73 11.82 19.58
N VAL A 831 -8.13 10.63 19.14
CA VAL A 831 -9.43 9.99 19.41
C VAL A 831 -9.29 8.95 20.53
N SER A 832 -9.80 9.27 21.72
CA SER A 832 -9.85 8.34 22.85
C SER A 832 -11.23 7.67 22.97
N VAL A 833 -11.29 6.35 22.75
CA VAL A 833 -12.52 5.55 22.86
C VAL A 833 -12.78 5.19 24.32
N THR A 834 -13.84 5.74 24.92
CA THR A 834 -14.21 5.50 26.33
C THR A 834 -15.33 4.49 26.52
N LYS A 835 -16.10 4.20 25.45
CA LYS A 835 -17.04 3.08 25.33
C LYS A 835 -17.17 2.70 23.86
N ALA A 836 -17.10 1.41 23.58
CA ALA A 836 -17.25 0.85 22.22
C ALA A 836 -18.47 1.42 21.48
N GLY A 837 -18.31 1.64 20.17
CA GLY A 837 -19.36 2.12 19.27
C GLY A 837 -19.21 1.51 17.88
N ASN A 838 -20.34 1.15 17.27
CA ASN A 838 -20.40 0.47 15.96
C ASN A 838 -20.05 1.40 14.78
N ASN A 839 -20.02 2.71 15.01
CA ASN A 839 -19.67 3.74 14.04
C ASN A 839 -18.90 4.85 14.78
N VAL A 840 -17.57 4.79 14.71
CA VAL A 840 -16.65 5.78 15.27
C VAL A 840 -15.76 6.24 14.13
N GLN A 841 -15.70 7.55 13.86
CA GLN A 841 -15.12 8.07 12.62
C GLN A 841 -14.61 9.51 12.80
N LEU A 842 -13.39 9.74 12.33
CA LEU A 842 -12.74 11.05 12.21
C LEU A 842 -12.67 11.39 10.71
N PHE A 843 -13.17 12.55 10.30
CA PHE A 843 -13.41 12.82 8.88
C PHE A 843 -13.41 14.31 8.53
N GLN A 844 -13.06 14.64 7.29
CA GLN A 844 -13.17 15.97 6.71
C GLN A 844 -14.14 15.95 5.52
N ILE A 845 -14.82 17.05 5.21
CA ILE A 845 -15.84 17.14 4.14
C ILE A 845 -15.70 18.41 3.31
N GLY A 846 -16.20 18.38 2.08
CA GLY A 846 -16.41 19.56 1.24
C GLY A 846 -15.16 20.12 0.54
N PHE A 847 -14.00 19.48 0.70
CA PHE A 847 -12.82 19.79 -0.11
C PHE A 847 -13.04 19.36 -1.58
N PRO A 848 -12.49 20.10 -2.56
CA PRO A 848 -12.68 19.81 -3.97
C PRO A 848 -11.83 18.63 -4.41
N LEU A 849 -12.44 17.70 -5.14
CA LEU A 849 -11.72 16.70 -5.96
C LEU A 849 -12.17 16.86 -7.41
N LYS A 850 -11.23 17.05 -8.34
CA LYS A 850 -11.49 16.96 -9.78
C LYS A 850 -11.76 15.51 -10.15
N ALA A 851 -12.66 15.24 -11.11
CA ALA A 851 -12.97 13.88 -11.59
C ALA A 851 -11.84 13.33 -12.45
N ASN A 852 -11.65 12.00 -12.43
CA ASN A 852 -10.59 11.30 -13.15
C ASN A 852 -9.20 11.92 -12.93
N THR A 853 -8.97 12.49 -11.74
CA THR A 853 -7.75 13.19 -11.35
C THR A 853 -7.14 12.46 -10.15
N ARG A 854 -5.81 12.35 -10.15
CA ARG A 854 -5.09 11.68 -9.08
C ARG A 854 -4.80 12.60 -7.91
N TYR A 855 -4.91 12.04 -6.71
CA TYR A 855 -4.51 12.67 -5.46
C TYR A 855 -3.65 11.73 -4.62
N THR A 856 -2.71 12.31 -3.88
CA THR A 856 -1.76 11.70 -2.93
C THR A 856 -2.18 12.09 -1.50
N LEU A 857 -2.55 11.14 -0.64
CA LEU A 857 -2.93 11.38 0.76
C LEU A 857 -1.81 10.96 1.72
N ARG A 858 -0.99 11.90 2.18
CA ARG A 858 -0.07 11.69 3.31
C ARG A 858 -0.80 11.84 4.66
N LEU A 859 -0.37 11.11 5.69
CA LEU A 859 -0.64 11.39 7.10
C LEU A 859 0.36 10.69 8.02
N THR A 860 0.48 11.14 9.27
CA THR A 860 1.17 10.41 10.34
C THR A 860 0.13 9.90 11.35
N ALA A 861 0.28 8.68 11.88
CA ALA A 861 -0.68 8.09 12.83
C ALA A 861 -0.05 7.05 13.77
N ARG A 862 -0.76 6.74 14.86
CA ARG A 862 -0.49 5.61 15.78
C ARG A 862 -1.75 5.17 16.52
N SER A 863 -1.70 4.01 17.18
CA SER A 863 -2.75 3.62 18.14
C SER A 863 -2.18 2.90 19.37
N SER A 864 -2.70 3.25 20.55
CA SER A 864 -2.12 2.89 21.86
C SER A 864 -2.01 1.39 22.15
N ASP A 865 -2.70 0.55 21.38
CA ASP A 865 -2.76 -0.90 21.58
C ASP A 865 -2.54 -1.73 20.31
N GLY A 866 -1.95 -1.15 19.25
CA GLY A 866 -1.56 -1.87 18.04
C GLY A 866 -2.77 -2.29 17.20
N ARG A 867 -3.57 -1.32 16.75
CA ARG A 867 -4.91 -1.55 16.22
C ARG A 867 -5.30 -0.58 15.09
N ASP A 868 -5.73 -1.16 13.99
CA ASP A 868 -5.91 -0.48 12.71
C ASP A 868 -7.14 0.46 12.62
N THR A 869 -7.11 1.34 11.62
CA THR A 869 -8.26 2.09 11.12
C THR A 869 -8.47 1.88 9.62
N GLN A 870 -9.65 2.22 9.09
CA GLN A 870 -9.94 2.15 7.66
C GLN A 870 -10.20 3.53 7.05
N LEU A 871 -9.68 3.73 5.85
CA LEU A 871 -9.65 4.97 5.09
C LEU A 871 -10.67 4.95 3.95
N PHE A 872 -11.38 6.06 3.76
CA PHE A 872 -12.37 6.24 2.71
C PHE A 872 -12.33 7.65 2.12
N ILE A 873 -12.43 7.75 0.79
CA ILE A 873 -12.78 8.97 0.05
C ILE A 873 -14.09 8.69 -0.66
N GLN A 874 -15.14 9.41 -0.30
CA GLN A 874 -16.51 9.12 -0.71
C GLN A 874 -17.37 10.38 -0.77
N ARG A 875 -18.57 10.26 -1.34
CA ARG A 875 -19.64 11.24 -1.20
C ARG A 875 -20.06 11.40 0.27
N HIS A 876 -20.31 12.63 0.70
CA HIS A 876 -20.79 12.95 2.04
C HIS A 876 -22.30 12.67 2.21
N THR A 877 -23.09 12.97 1.19
CA THR A 877 -24.55 12.77 1.16
C THR A 877 -24.93 11.42 0.54
N ALA A 878 -26.02 10.80 1.00
CA ALA A 878 -26.47 9.51 0.48
C ALA A 878 -26.98 9.60 -0.98
N PRO A 879 -26.74 8.58 -1.83
CA PRO A 879 -25.92 7.39 -1.57
C PRO A 879 -24.43 7.74 -1.44
N ASN A 880 -23.75 7.07 -0.51
CA ASN A 880 -22.35 7.31 -0.13
C ASN A 880 -21.36 6.76 -1.17
N THR A 881 -21.51 7.12 -2.45
CA THR A 881 -20.68 6.66 -3.57
C THR A 881 -19.19 6.86 -3.27
N HIS A 882 -18.37 5.83 -3.45
CA HIS A 882 -16.93 5.94 -3.26
C HIS A 882 -16.29 6.75 -4.40
N TYR A 883 -15.36 7.64 -4.03
CA TYR A 883 -14.73 8.64 -4.88
C TYR A 883 -13.24 8.35 -5.11
N GLY A 884 -12.80 7.10 -4.89
CA GLY A 884 -11.41 6.65 -5.09
C GLY A 884 -10.98 5.62 -4.04
N LEU A 885 -11.02 5.99 -2.76
CA LEU A 885 -10.68 5.12 -1.61
C LEU A 885 -11.91 4.52 -0.94
N ALA A 886 -11.90 3.20 -0.68
CA ALA A 886 -13.06 2.45 -0.19
C ALA A 886 -12.73 1.36 0.84
N GLY A 887 -12.38 1.76 2.08
CA GLY A 887 -12.19 0.82 3.20
C GLY A 887 -10.76 0.32 3.37
N VAL A 888 -9.83 1.09 2.82
CA VAL A 888 -8.40 0.81 2.75
C VAL A 888 -7.79 0.85 4.15
N PRO A 889 -7.15 -0.22 4.66
CA PRO A 889 -6.63 -0.25 6.02
C PRO A 889 -5.40 0.64 6.19
N LEU A 890 -5.24 1.20 7.38
CA LEU A 890 -3.98 1.72 7.91
C LEU A 890 -3.61 0.85 9.12
N ASP A 891 -2.55 0.06 8.99
CA ASP A 891 -1.87 -0.58 10.12
C ASP A 891 -1.41 0.49 11.11
N LEU A 892 -1.60 0.28 12.42
CA LEU A 892 -1.15 1.25 13.43
C LEU A 892 -0.53 0.56 14.63
N THR A 893 0.78 0.76 14.84
CA THR A 893 1.48 0.39 16.08
C THR A 893 1.29 1.46 17.18
N PRO A 894 1.77 1.19 18.42
CA PRO A 894 1.88 2.23 19.48
C PRO A 894 2.93 3.32 19.22
N GLN A 895 3.72 3.23 18.16
CA GLN A 895 4.68 4.26 17.74
C GLN A 895 4.14 5.04 16.55
N TRP A 896 4.63 6.27 16.35
CA TRP A 896 4.27 7.07 15.19
C TRP A 896 4.83 6.47 13.89
N GLN A 897 3.95 6.28 12.92
CA GLN A 897 4.25 5.88 11.55
C GLN A 897 3.68 6.93 10.60
N THR A 898 4.40 7.25 9.53
CA THR A 898 3.86 8.06 8.42
C THR A 898 3.35 7.14 7.31
N PHE A 899 2.24 7.51 6.68
CA PHE A 899 1.55 6.79 5.63
C PHE A 899 1.30 7.73 4.44
N GLU A 900 1.41 7.24 3.22
CA GLU A 900 1.02 7.98 2.01
C GLU A 900 0.08 7.12 1.14
N VAL A 901 -0.97 7.72 0.56
CA VAL A 901 -2.05 6.94 -0.07
C VAL A 901 -2.53 7.57 -1.37
N GLU A 902 -2.15 7.00 -2.50
CA GLU A 902 -2.53 7.52 -3.81
C GLU A 902 -3.85 6.93 -4.32
N PHE A 903 -4.63 7.72 -5.07
CA PHE A 903 -5.83 7.26 -5.76
C PHE A 903 -6.24 8.19 -6.91
N THR A 904 -6.90 7.65 -7.93
CA THR A 904 -7.64 8.45 -8.92
C THR A 904 -9.13 8.51 -8.57
N THR A 905 -9.73 9.68 -8.77
CA THR A 905 -11.12 9.95 -8.41
C THR A 905 -12.12 9.34 -9.40
N LYS A 906 -13.21 8.77 -8.88
CA LYS A 906 -14.24 8.06 -9.66
C LYS A 906 -15.65 8.37 -9.19
N GLY A 907 -16.67 8.01 -9.99
CA GLY A 907 -18.07 8.04 -9.58
C GLY A 907 -18.75 9.42 -9.59
N PHE A 908 -18.11 10.42 -10.19
CA PHE A 908 -18.66 11.76 -10.43
C PHE A 908 -18.03 12.38 -11.69
N SER A 909 -18.46 13.59 -12.08
CA SER A 909 -17.92 14.36 -13.21
C SER A 909 -17.74 15.83 -12.82
N GLY A 910 -16.76 16.52 -13.42
CA GLY A 910 -16.36 17.86 -13.01
C GLY A 910 -15.58 17.86 -11.69
N THR A 911 -15.68 18.92 -10.89
CA THR A 911 -15.09 18.97 -9.53
C THR A 911 -16.20 18.77 -8.50
N THR A 912 -15.98 17.91 -7.50
CA THR A 912 -16.91 17.74 -6.38
C THR A 912 -16.95 18.95 -5.47
N THR A 913 -18.07 19.10 -4.77
CA THR A 913 -18.21 19.95 -3.58
C THR A 913 -18.75 19.15 -2.38
N ASP A 914 -18.85 17.83 -2.51
CA ASP A 914 -19.46 16.90 -1.56
C ASP A 914 -18.57 15.68 -1.23
N SER A 915 -17.26 15.76 -1.51
CA SER A 915 -16.26 14.79 -1.07
C SER A 915 -16.15 14.71 0.45
N ARG A 916 -15.69 13.55 0.93
CA ARG A 916 -15.43 13.24 2.34
C ARG A 916 -14.26 12.29 2.47
N LEU A 917 -13.23 12.73 3.20
CA LEU A 917 -12.13 11.92 3.72
C LEU A 917 -12.57 11.38 5.08
N ARG A 918 -12.50 10.06 5.31
CA ARG A 918 -12.95 9.42 6.55
C ARG A 918 -11.99 8.33 7.00
N PHE A 919 -11.42 8.52 8.18
CA PHE A 919 -10.93 7.44 9.03
C PHE A 919 -12.11 6.81 9.77
N TRP A 920 -12.13 5.49 9.85
CA TRP A 920 -13.23 4.66 10.34
C TRP A 920 -12.65 3.64 11.32
N LEU A 921 -13.03 3.76 12.58
CA LEU A 921 -12.31 3.23 13.75
C LEU A 921 -13.05 1.99 14.31
N THR A 922 -13.59 1.14 13.43
CA THR A 922 -14.48 0.01 13.81
C THR A 922 -13.73 -1.22 14.29
N SER A 923 -13.00 -1.02 15.37
CA SER A 923 -12.43 -2.06 16.25
C SER A 923 -12.56 -1.65 17.73
N GLY A 924 -13.20 -0.50 17.99
CA GLY A 924 -13.10 0.30 19.22
C GLY A 924 -13.36 -0.44 20.53
N VAL A 925 -12.27 -0.88 21.16
CA VAL A 925 -12.21 -1.28 22.57
C VAL A 925 -12.25 -0.03 23.45
N ALA A 926 -12.96 -0.09 24.59
CA ALA A 926 -12.92 0.97 25.58
C ALA A 926 -11.52 1.01 26.22
N GLY A 927 -10.83 2.15 26.09
CA GLY A 927 -9.43 2.32 26.46
C GLY A 927 -8.49 2.50 25.26
N THR A 928 -8.91 2.13 24.04
CA THR A 928 -8.09 2.37 22.83
C THR A 928 -8.04 3.85 22.50
N VAL A 929 -6.85 4.32 22.14
CA VAL A 929 -6.56 5.68 21.72
C VAL A 929 -5.91 5.64 20.34
N PHE A 930 -6.46 6.39 19.38
CA PHE A 930 -5.90 6.57 18.05
C PHE A 930 -5.40 8.01 17.92
N ASP A 931 -4.21 8.21 17.39
CA ASP A 931 -3.61 9.53 17.20
C ASP A 931 -3.28 9.75 15.71
N PHE A 932 -3.47 10.98 15.23
CA PHE A 932 -3.28 11.41 13.85
C PHE A 932 -2.53 12.75 13.81
N ASP A 933 -1.65 12.92 12.82
CA ASP A 933 -0.77 14.08 12.58
C ASP A 933 -0.51 14.22 11.05
N GLU A 934 0.06 15.33 10.61
CA GLU A 934 0.38 15.75 9.22
C GLU A 934 -0.48 15.22 8.04
N VAL A 935 -1.82 15.28 8.15
CA VAL A 935 -2.75 14.76 7.11
C VAL A 935 -2.89 15.69 5.90
N ALA A 936 -2.26 15.36 4.76
CA ALA A 936 -2.30 16.15 3.53
C ALA A 936 -2.87 15.37 2.33
N LEU A 937 -3.78 15.95 1.54
CA LEU A 937 -4.29 15.40 0.27
C LEU A 937 -3.93 16.35 -0.88
N VAL A 938 -3.01 15.98 -1.75
CA VAL A 938 -2.48 16.85 -2.81
C VAL A 938 -2.86 16.28 -4.17
N GLU A 939 -3.11 17.10 -5.19
CA GLU A 939 -3.12 16.58 -6.58
C GLU A 939 -1.68 16.20 -6.94
N THR A 940 -1.41 14.95 -7.28
CA THR A 940 -0.04 14.39 -7.40
C THR A 940 0.88 15.25 -8.30
N ALA A 941 0.33 15.81 -9.39
CA ALA A 941 1.04 16.68 -10.32
C ALA A 941 1.52 18.03 -9.74
N ASN A 942 1.08 18.41 -8.54
CA ASN A 942 1.45 19.67 -7.88
C ASN A 942 2.56 19.52 -6.83
N LEU A 943 3.07 18.30 -6.56
CA LEU A 943 4.10 18.06 -5.54
C LEU A 943 5.50 18.55 -5.95
N GLY A 944 5.80 18.56 -7.25
CA GLY A 944 7.06 19.08 -7.81
C GLY A 944 8.23 18.09 -7.80
N THR A 945 9.25 18.39 -8.61
CA THR A 945 10.49 17.59 -8.69
C THR A 945 11.42 17.88 -7.51
N PRO A 946 12.06 16.88 -6.88
CA PRO A 946 12.99 17.10 -5.77
C PRO A 946 14.21 17.97 -6.13
N GLN A 947 14.76 18.67 -5.14
CA GLN A 947 16.04 19.38 -5.24
C GLN A 947 16.90 19.04 -4.01
N PRO A 948 18.14 18.54 -4.18
CA PRO A 948 18.98 18.17 -3.04
C PRO A 948 19.44 19.40 -2.24
N THR A 949 19.57 19.24 -0.92
CA THR A 949 20.17 20.22 -0.01
C THR A 949 21.19 19.56 0.92
N SER A 950 22.27 20.28 1.24
CA SER A 950 23.54 19.71 1.69
C SER A 950 23.58 19.24 3.15
N THR A 951 24.11 18.03 3.37
CA THR A 951 24.42 17.45 4.68
C THR A 951 25.51 18.24 5.44
N PRO A 952 25.28 18.70 6.68
CA PRO A 952 26.30 19.33 7.51
C PRO A 952 27.12 18.29 8.28
N THR A 953 28.42 18.16 7.98
CA THR A 953 29.33 17.24 8.68
C THR A 953 29.45 17.55 10.18
N ARG A 954 29.37 16.53 11.05
CA ARG A 954 29.68 16.68 12.48
C ARG A 954 30.35 15.44 13.08
N THR A 955 31.59 15.62 13.54
CA THR A 955 32.40 14.58 14.19
C THR A 955 31.82 14.18 15.55
N PRO A 956 31.77 12.88 15.90
CA PRO A 956 31.33 12.45 17.22
C PRO A 956 32.37 12.80 18.30
N VAL A 957 31.92 13.43 19.38
CA VAL A 957 32.69 13.62 20.62
C VAL A 957 31.90 12.95 21.75
N ALA A 958 32.45 11.87 22.30
CA ALA A 958 31.81 11.15 23.40
C ALA A 958 31.86 11.96 24.71
N THR A 959 30.76 12.01 25.45
CA THR A 959 30.74 12.49 26.84
C THR A 959 29.64 11.76 27.61
N ALA A 960 30.03 10.95 28.60
CA ALA A 960 29.09 10.21 29.44
C ALA A 960 28.65 11.06 30.65
N VAL A 961 27.34 11.11 30.93
CA VAL A 961 26.77 11.71 32.14
C VAL A 961 25.68 10.78 32.71
N THR A 962 25.54 10.78 34.03
CA THR A 962 24.87 9.74 34.83
C THR A 962 23.36 9.94 35.04
N SER A 963 22.64 8.83 35.22
CA SER A 963 21.22 8.77 35.59
C SER A 963 20.93 9.30 37.02
N PRO A 964 19.81 10.04 37.23
CA PRO A 964 19.31 10.43 38.56
C PRO A 964 18.15 9.54 39.07
N THR A 965 18.27 9.01 40.29
CA THR A 965 17.23 8.22 40.96
C THR A 965 16.14 9.09 41.63
N PRO A 966 14.84 8.86 41.39
CA PRO A 966 13.75 9.48 42.17
C PRO A 966 13.34 8.64 43.39
N THR A 967 13.26 9.26 44.57
CA THR A 967 12.90 8.61 45.84
C THR A 967 11.39 8.44 46.03
N LYS A 968 10.93 7.27 46.49
CA LYS A 968 9.53 7.06 46.94
C LYS A 968 9.32 7.57 48.37
N THR A 969 8.27 8.38 48.61
CA THR A 969 7.45 8.28 49.83
C THR A 969 6.03 8.84 49.62
N SER A 970 5.04 7.96 49.48
CA SER A 970 3.66 8.21 49.92
C SER A 970 2.90 6.88 50.01
N THR A 971 2.45 6.52 51.20
CA THR A 971 1.64 5.32 51.46
C THR A 971 0.17 5.69 51.62
N PRO A 972 -0.74 4.85 51.12
CA PRO A 972 -1.81 4.42 52.02
C PRO A 972 -2.15 2.92 51.92
N THR A 973 -2.38 2.31 53.10
CA THR A 973 -3.09 1.04 53.34
C THR A 973 -2.57 -0.25 52.70
N SER A 974 -2.20 -1.19 53.57
CA SER A 974 -1.86 -2.59 53.26
C SER A 974 -2.97 -3.33 52.51
N ALA A 975 -2.66 -3.82 51.31
CA ALA A 975 -3.25 -5.06 50.78
C ALA A 975 -2.32 -6.23 51.12
N THR A 976 -2.88 -7.32 51.63
CA THR A 976 -2.12 -8.49 52.10
C THR A 976 -1.49 -9.24 50.91
N PRO A 977 -0.24 -9.76 51.02
CA PRO A 977 0.29 -10.66 50.02
C PRO A 977 -0.56 -11.94 49.91
N PRO A 978 -0.79 -12.51 48.70
CA PRO A 978 -1.41 -13.83 48.57
C PRO A 978 -0.56 -14.88 49.32
N PRO A 979 -1.17 -15.74 50.16
CA PRO A 979 -0.41 -16.43 51.20
C PRO A 979 0.16 -17.79 50.76
N SER A 980 1.50 -17.86 50.74
CA SER A 980 2.30 -19.09 50.67
C SER A 980 2.14 -19.94 49.39
N GLY A 981 3.00 -20.95 49.23
CA GLY A 981 3.05 -21.81 48.03
C GLY A 981 1.89 -22.81 47.87
N SER A 982 0.70 -22.44 48.34
CA SER A 982 -0.54 -23.23 48.33
C SER A 982 -1.67 -22.63 47.51
N GLU A 983 -1.47 -21.46 46.92
CA GLU A 983 -2.40 -20.83 45.97
C GLU A 983 -1.63 -20.34 44.73
N LEU A 984 -2.29 -20.31 43.58
CA LEU A 984 -1.66 -19.98 42.30
C LEU A 984 -2.69 -19.42 41.31
N VAL A 985 -2.41 -18.28 40.67
CA VAL A 985 -3.22 -17.75 39.56
C VAL A 985 -2.96 -18.60 38.32
N VAL A 986 -4.03 -19.05 37.66
CA VAL A 986 -3.99 -20.06 36.58
C VAL A 986 -4.38 -19.50 35.22
N PHE A 987 -5.25 -18.50 35.21
CA PHE A 987 -5.75 -17.77 34.04
C PHE A 987 -6.30 -16.44 34.56
N ASP A 988 -5.94 -15.32 33.92
CA ASP A 988 -6.34 -13.99 34.41
C ASP A 988 -6.61 -13.01 33.26
N TRP A 989 -7.82 -13.06 32.72
CA TRP A 989 -8.27 -12.20 31.63
C TRP A 989 -8.75 -10.84 32.16
N ASN A 990 -8.41 -9.74 31.47
CA ASN A 990 -8.75 -8.37 31.90
C ASN A 990 -9.03 -7.39 30.74
N LYS A 991 -9.67 -7.87 29.67
CA LYS A 991 -9.89 -7.11 28.44
C LYS A 991 -11.20 -7.54 27.76
N PRO A 992 -11.74 -6.82 26.78
CA PRO A 992 -12.92 -7.28 26.07
C PRO A 992 -12.68 -8.60 25.34
N VAL A 993 -13.69 -9.48 25.40
CA VAL A 993 -13.86 -10.60 24.48
C VAL A 993 -14.50 -10.04 23.22
N THR A 994 -13.85 -10.24 22.08
CA THR A 994 -14.25 -9.80 20.75
C THR A 994 -14.54 -11.00 19.85
N THR A 995 -15.06 -10.76 18.65
CA THR A 995 -15.19 -11.79 17.59
C THR A 995 -13.86 -12.46 17.25
N ALA A 996 -12.72 -11.76 17.37
CA ALA A 996 -11.39 -12.35 17.16
C ALA A 996 -11.07 -13.49 18.15
N GLN A 997 -11.68 -13.52 19.34
CA GLN A 997 -11.58 -14.66 20.27
C GLN A 997 -12.60 -15.77 19.97
N ARG A 998 -13.46 -15.63 18.96
CA ARG A 998 -14.43 -16.65 18.49
C ARG A 998 -15.33 -17.19 19.62
N GLY A 999 -15.64 -16.35 20.60
CA GLY A 999 -16.40 -16.68 21.81
C GLY A 999 -15.64 -17.46 22.90
N PHE A 1000 -14.35 -17.68 22.73
CA PHE A 1000 -13.51 -18.47 23.62
C PHE A 1000 -12.14 -17.81 23.86
N PRO A 1001 -12.01 -16.83 24.77
CA PRO A 1001 -10.71 -16.33 25.23
C PRO A 1001 -9.89 -17.42 25.95
N TRP A 1002 -8.65 -17.65 25.49
CA TRP A 1002 -7.70 -18.62 26.05
C TRP A 1002 -6.27 -18.08 26.13
N ASP A 1003 -5.45 -18.67 26.99
CA ASP A 1003 -3.98 -18.61 26.96
C ASP A 1003 -3.46 -19.90 26.31
N SER A 1004 -2.45 -19.80 25.43
CA SER A 1004 -1.80 -20.97 24.80
C SER A 1004 -0.33 -20.63 24.49
N PRO A 1005 0.66 -21.20 25.21
CA PRO A 1005 0.50 -22.00 26.43
C PRO A 1005 -0.14 -21.20 27.60
N PRO A 1006 -0.72 -21.87 28.61
CA PRO A 1006 -1.09 -21.25 29.88
C PRO A 1006 0.10 -20.55 30.55
N MET A 1007 -0.20 -19.58 31.41
CA MET A 1007 0.76 -18.76 32.16
C MET A 1007 1.95 -19.59 32.71
N PRO A 1008 3.22 -19.24 32.43
CA PRO A 1008 4.38 -20.05 32.81
C PRO A 1008 4.48 -20.37 34.32
N SER A 1009 4.07 -19.43 35.17
CA SER A 1009 3.97 -19.62 36.63
C SER A 1009 2.98 -20.72 37.03
N ALA A 1010 1.94 -20.94 36.22
CA ALA A 1010 0.91 -21.94 36.43
C ALA A 1010 1.16 -23.25 35.67
N ASN A 1011 1.92 -23.23 34.56
CA ASN A 1011 2.00 -24.34 33.62
C ASN A 1011 3.01 -25.46 33.98
N GLY A 1012 3.47 -25.50 35.23
CA GLY A 1012 4.35 -26.56 35.76
C GLY A 1012 3.61 -27.78 36.30
N ASN A 1013 4.37 -28.71 36.89
CA ASN A 1013 3.88 -29.90 37.60
C ASN A 1013 2.99 -29.49 38.80
N TRP A 1014 1.78 -30.04 38.85
CA TRP A 1014 0.76 -29.81 39.89
C TRP A 1014 0.56 -31.00 40.84
N VAL A 1015 1.38 -32.04 40.72
CA VAL A 1015 1.42 -33.20 41.63
C VAL A 1015 2.53 -33.01 42.67
N THR A 1016 3.70 -32.51 42.25
CA THR A 1016 4.86 -32.22 43.12
C THR A 1016 5.55 -30.90 42.74
N PRO A 1017 6.06 -30.11 43.71
CA PRO A 1017 6.03 -30.34 45.16
C PRO A 1017 4.67 -30.01 45.81
N THR A 1018 3.84 -29.16 45.20
CA THR A 1018 2.52 -28.78 45.71
C THR A 1018 1.43 -29.51 44.94
N ASN A 1019 0.59 -30.29 45.63
CA ASN A 1019 -0.57 -30.95 45.01
C ASN A 1019 -1.72 -29.95 44.76
N PHE A 1020 -1.69 -29.33 43.58
CA PHE A 1020 -2.79 -28.59 42.97
C PHE A 1020 -3.70 -29.49 42.11
N ALA A 1021 -3.25 -30.69 41.71
CA ALA A 1021 -4.01 -31.63 40.89
C ALA A 1021 -5.32 -32.12 41.56
N ASN A 1022 -5.28 -32.35 42.88
CA ASN A 1022 -6.44 -32.62 43.73
C ASN A 1022 -6.99 -31.32 44.39
N GLY A 1023 -6.65 -30.16 43.83
CA GLY A 1023 -7.04 -28.85 44.34
C GLY A 1023 -8.44 -28.41 43.90
N THR A 1024 -8.76 -27.17 44.25
CA THR A 1024 -10.03 -26.51 43.87
C THR A 1024 -9.73 -25.22 43.13
N PHE A 1025 -10.35 -25.03 41.97
CA PHE A 1025 -10.38 -23.74 41.28
C PHE A 1025 -11.38 -22.81 41.95
N TYR A 1026 -11.00 -21.56 42.11
CA TYR A 1026 -11.84 -20.43 42.51
C TYR A 1026 -11.88 -19.45 41.34
N PHE A 1027 -13.09 -19.01 40.98
CA PHE A 1027 -13.35 -18.16 39.82
C PHE A 1027 -13.96 -16.84 40.28
N ARG A 1028 -13.52 -15.75 39.66
CA ARG A 1028 -14.15 -14.43 39.76
C ARG A 1028 -14.34 -13.87 38.36
N ALA A 1029 -15.59 -13.70 37.96
CA ALA A 1029 -15.97 -13.12 36.68
C ALA A 1029 -16.72 -11.81 36.91
N THR A 1030 -16.16 -10.69 36.47
CA THR A 1030 -16.84 -9.39 36.41
C THR A 1030 -17.09 -9.04 34.95
N ILE A 1031 -18.36 -9.12 34.54
CA ILE A 1031 -18.84 -8.64 33.25
C ILE A 1031 -19.13 -7.15 33.43
N ARG A 1032 -18.28 -6.28 32.89
CA ARG A 1032 -18.42 -4.82 33.00
C ARG A 1032 -19.43 -4.30 31.97
N SER A 1033 -19.34 -4.78 30.73
CA SER A 1033 -20.30 -4.47 29.66
C SER A 1033 -20.47 -5.60 28.63
N MET A 1034 -21.62 -5.62 27.97
CA MET A 1034 -22.01 -6.54 26.90
C MET A 1034 -23.04 -5.82 25.99
N PRO A 1035 -23.11 -6.10 24.67
CA PRO A 1035 -23.94 -5.31 23.74
C PRO A 1035 -25.46 -5.51 23.92
N THR A 1036 -25.90 -6.71 24.32
CA THR A 1036 -27.32 -7.01 24.55
C THR A 1036 -27.60 -7.49 25.97
N HIS A 1037 -28.80 -7.18 26.48
CA HIS A 1037 -29.23 -7.59 27.82
C HIS A 1037 -29.84 -9.00 27.76
N LYS A 1038 -29.02 -10.03 28.01
CA LYS A 1038 -29.40 -11.45 27.85
C LYS A 1038 -28.94 -12.31 29.05
N LEU A 1039 -29.59 -13.47 29.19
CA LEU A 1039 -29.12 -14.56 30.04
C LEU A 1039 -27.99 -15.31 29.31
N ALA A 1040 -26.87 -15.50 29.99
CA ALA A 1040 -25.62 -15.96 29.42
C ALA A 1040 -24.92 -16.98 30.34
N ARG A 1041 -23.90 -17.65 29.81
CA ARG A 1041 -23.15 -18.71 30.48
C ARG A 1041 -21.65 -18.59 30.27
N LEU A 1042 -20.88 -18.98 31.28
CA LEU A 1042 -19.42 -19.06 31.24
C LEU A 1042 -18.98 -20.51 31.53
N GLN A 1043 -17.95 -21.01 30.84
CA GLN A 1043 -17.37 -22.33 31.08
C GLN A 1043 -15.85 -22.32 30.98
N PHE A 1044 -15.14 -22.48 32.10
CA PHE A 1044 -13.68 -22.60 32.10
C PHE A 1044 -13.23 -24.02 31.76
N CYS A 1045 -12.19 -24.16 30.93
CA CYS A 1045 -11.68 -25.43 30.44
C CYS A 1045 -10.14 -25.42 30.30
N VAL A 1046 -9.53 -26.61 30.30
CA VAL A 1046 -8.09 -26.85 30.19
C VAL A 1046 -7.84 -28.02 29.23
N TRP A 1047 -6.89 -27.89 28.31
CA TRP A 1047 -6.53 -28.91 27.32
C TRP A 1047 -5.09 -29.38 27.49
N GLN A 1048 -4.83 -30.61 27.07
CA GLN A 1048 -3.49 -31.17 27.01
C GLN A 1048 -3.31 -32.10 25.80
N LYS A 1049 -2.11 -32.16 25.25
CA LYS A 1049 -1.72 -33.16 24.24
C LYS A 1049 -1.68 -34.57 24.85
N SER A 1050 -1.86 -35.58 23.99
CA SER A 1050 -1.64 -36.99 24.34
C SER A 1050 -0.24 -37.24 24.94
N ALA A 1051 -0.06 -38.40 25.58
CA ALA A 1051 1.27 -38.84 26.03
C ALA A 1051 2.32 -38.77 24.90
N SER A 1052 1.92 -39.14 23.67
CA SER A 1052 2.72 -39.10 22.44
C SER A 1052 2.90 -37.73 21.78
N GLY A 1053 2.32 -36.65 22.30
CA GLY A 1053 2.53 -35.27 21.83
C GLY A 1053 1.90 -34.88 20.47
N GLN A 1054 1.25 -35.82 19.77
CA GLN A 1054 0.77 -35.61 18.40
C GLN A 1054 -0.62 -34.96 18.27
N SER A 1055 -1.48 -34.96 19.31
CA SER A 1055 -2.80 -34.33 19.23
C SER A 1055 -3.38 -33.89 20.58
N LEU A 1056 -4.29 -32.90 20.57
CA LEU A 1056 -5.01 -32.37 21.74
C LEU A 1056 -6.12 -33.34 22.22
N ALA A 1057 -5.68 -34.50 22.69
CA ALA A 1057 -6.55 -35.62 23.08
C ALA A 1057 -7.22 -35.47 24.46
N LEU A 1058 -6.63 -34.67 25.37
CA LEU A 1058 -7.09 -34.53 26.76
C LEU A 1058 -7.70 -33.14 26.99
N GLU A 1059 -8.81 -33.10 27.72
CA GLU A 1059 -9.58 -31.88 27.95
C GLU A 1059 -10.47 -32.05 29.18
N THR A 1060 -10.51 -31.03 30.04
CA THR A 1060 -11.39 -30.97 31.21
C THR A 1060 -12.06 -29.61 31.34
N CYS A 1061 -13.33 -29.59 31.75
CA CYS A 1061 -14.16 -28.38 31.83
C CYS A 1061 -14.96 -28.29 33.12
N ALA A 1062 -15.05 -27.09 33.67
CA ALA A 1062 -15.95 -26.77 34.77
C ALA A 1062 -17.42 -26.83 34.31
N PRO A 1063 -18.38 -26.94 35.24
CA PRO A 1063 -19.79 -26.73 34.95
C PRO A 1063 -20.10 -25.33 34.42
N LEU A 1064 -21.21 -25.19 33.71
CA LEU A 1064 -21.69 -23.91 33.18
C LEU A 1064 -22.14 -22.97 34.31
N LYS A 1065 -21.54 -21.78 34.38
CA LYS A 1065 -21.96 -20.71 35.30
C LYS A 1065 -22.90 -19.73 34.59
N ASN A 1066 -24.17 -19.74 34.97
CA ASN A 1066 -25.16 -18.76 34.49
C ASN A 1066 -24.85 -17.33 35.02
N PHE A 1067 -25.07 -16.31 34.18
CA PHE A 1067 -25.18 -14.90 34.57
C PHE A 1067 -26.29 -14.21 33.76
N ASN A 1068 -26.82 -13.09 34.25
CA ASN A 1068 -27.82 -12.29 33.54
C ASN A 1068 -27.32 -10.84 33.50
N TYR A 1069 -27.08 -10.29 32.31
CA TYR A 1069 -26.61 -8.92 32.15
C TYR A 1069 -27.77 -7.99 31.80
N THR A 1070 -27.97 -6.94 32.61
CA THR A 1070 -29.11 -6.01 32.51
C THR A 1070 -28.70 -4.57 32.22
N GLY A 1071 -27.47 -4.35 31.75
CA GLY A 1071 -26.89 -3.02 31.49
C GLY A 1071 -26.04 -2.46 32.63
N SER A 1072 -25.98 -3.15 33.77
CA SER A 1072 -25.10 -2.82 34.91
C SER A 1072 -24.03 -3.91 35.11
N PRO A 1073 -22.82 -3.58 35.60
CA PRO A 1073 -21.76 -4.57 35.84
C PRO A 1073 -22.20 -5.70 36.78
N VAL A 1074 -21.84 -6.94 36.42
CA VAL A 1074 -22.17 -8.16 37.18
C VAL A 1074 -20.90 -8.85 37.62
N THR A 1075 -20.67 -8.95 38.93
CA THR A 1075 -19.57 -9.75 39.51
C THR A 1075 -20.10 -11.05 40.08
N LEU A 1076 -19.51 -12.17 39.66
CA LEU A 1076 -19.78 -13.51 40.15
C LEU A 1076 -18.52 -14.12 40.74
N THR A 1077 -18.69 -14.84 41.85
CA THR A 1077 -17.67 -15.74 42.41
C THR A 1077 -18.24 -17.14 42.59
N TRP A 1078 -17.40 -18.16 42.41
CA TRP A 1078 -17.70 -19.57 42.70
C TRP A 1078 -16.41 -20.39 42.76
N SER A 1079 -16.53 -21.68 43.06
CA SER A 1079 -15.42 -22.64 43.01
C SER A 1079 -15.85 -23.94 42.31
N GLN A 1080 -14.86 -24.75 41.92
CA GLN A 1080 -15.02 -26.08 41.35
C GLN A 1080 -13.84 -26.96 41.76
N SER A 1081 -14.11 -28.13 42.35
CA SER A 1081 -13.08 -29.14 42.60
C SER A 1081 -12.63 -29.78 41.28
N ILE A 1082 -11.31 -29.95 41.09
CA ILE A 1082 -10.73 -30.35 39.80
C ILE A 1082 -11.09 -31.80 39.43
N ASP A 1083 -11.20 -32.68 40.41
CA ASP A 1083 -11.60 -34.07 40.24
C ASP A 1083 -13.01 -34.22 39.64
N ALA A 1084 -13.92 -33.33 40.03
CA ALA A 1084 -15.33 -33.27 39.62
C ALA A 1084 -15.60 -32.39 38.38
N MET A 1085 -14.57 -31.91 37.68
CA MET A 1085 -14.73 -31.31 36.34
C MET A 1085 -15.09 -32.39 35.31
N TRP A 1086 -15.83 -32.01 34.27
CA TRP A 1086 -16.10 -32.88 33.12
C TRP A 1086 -14.80 -33.25 32.40
N LYS A 1087 -14.72 -34.45 31.81
CA LYS A 1087 -13.51 -35.02 31.20
C LYS A 1087 -13.84 -35.62 29.84
N LYS A 1088 -13.12 -35.20 28.80
CA LYS A 1088 -13.29 -35.69 27.44
C LYS A 1088 -13.01 -37.18 27.35
N ASN A 1089 -14.00 -37.94 26.89
CA ASN A 1089 -13.99 -39.41 26.86
C ASN A 1089 -13.66 -40.06 28.22
N GLY A 1090 -13.91 -39.36 29.34
CA GLY A 1090 -13.56 -39.80 30.69
C GLY A 1090 -12.08 -39.63 31.09
N ASN A 1091 -11.21 -39.25 30.14
CA ASN A 1091 -9.76 -39.15 30.37
C ASN A 1091 -9.41 -37.93 31.22
N SER A 1092 -8.64 -38.14 32.30
CA SER A 1092 -8.07 -37.04 33.09
C SER A 1092 -6.80 -36.48 32.42
N LEU A 1093 -6.48 -35.22 32.68
CA LEU A 1093 -5.19 -34.64 32.30
C LEU A 1093 -4.06 -35.26 33.15
N ASP A 1094 -2.86 -35.34 32.57
CA ASP A 1094 -1.63 -35.56 33.34
C ASP A 1094 -1.19 -34.23 33.96
N TRP A 1095 -1.58 -34.02 35.22
CA TRP A 1095 -1.24 -32.82 35.98
C TRP A 1095 0.25 -32.71 36.35
N ALA A 1096 1.08 -33.75 36.14
CA ALA A 1096 2.53 -33.63 36.30
C ALA A 1096 3.20 -32.94 35.09
N ARG A 1097 2.53 -32.95 33.93
CA ARG A 1097 2.99 -32.31 32.68
C ARG A 1097 2.46 -30.88 32.50
N PRO A 1098 3.14 -30.04 31.70
CA PRO A 1098 2.55 -28.81 31.15
C PRO A 1098 1.28 -29.08 30.35
N ARG A 1099 0.47 -28.04 30.17
CA ARG A 1099 -0.75 -28.03 29.35
C ARG A 1099 -0.58 -27.08 28.17
N GLU A 1100 -1.30 -27.34 27.08
CA GLU A 1100 -1.17 -26.56 25.84
C GLU A 1100 -2.08 -25.34 25.78
N ARG A 1101 -3.24 -25.35 26.47
CA ARG A 1101 -4.10 -24.15 26.62
C ARG A 1101 -5.11 -24.26 27.76
N ASN A 1102 -5.56 -23.11 28.26
CA ASN A 1102 -6.70 -22.97 29.16
C ASN A 1102 -7.48 -21.67 28.86
N GLY A 1103 -8.77 -21.61 29.19
CA GLY A 1103 -9.60 -20.45 28.85
C GLY A 1103 -11.05 -20.57 29.27
N VAL A 1104 -11.86 -19.54 28.99
CA VAL A 1104 -13.30 -19.51 29.33
C VAL A 1104 -14.18 -19.35 28.08
N ALA A 1105 -15.07 -20.31 27.84
CA ALA A 1105 -16.06 -20.22 26.76
C ALA A 1105 -17.26 -19.37 27.19
N ILE A 1106 -17.60 -18.40 26.35
CA ILE A 1106 -18.81 -17.59 26.43
C ILE A 1106 -19.94 -18.32 25.71
N LYS A 1107 -21.07 -18.48 26.39
CA LYS A 1107 -22.15 -19.35 25.95
C LYS A 1107 -23.53 -18.72 26.12
N ASN A 1108 -24.48 -19.09 25.27
CA ASN A 1108 -25.86 -18.60 25.32
C ASN A 1108 -26.67 -19.20 26.48
N SER A 1109 -27.95 -18.83 26.59
CA SER A 1109 -28.88 -19.36 27.60
C SER A 1109 -29.10 -20.88 27.54
N ASN A 1110 -28.87 -21.50 26.38
CA ASN A 1110 -29.04 -22.95 26.16
C ASN A 1110 -27.79 -23.74 26.57
N GLY A 1111 -26.61 -23.11 26.57
CA GLY A 1111 -25.30 -23.73 26.85
C GLY A 1111 -24.41 -23.88 25.62
N ASP A 1112 -24.82 -23.28 24.51
CA ASP A 1112 -24.12 -23.28 23.24
C ASP A 1112 -22.98 -22.25 23.20
N PRO A 1113 -21.83 -22.52 22.54
CA PRO A 1113 -20.85 -21.48 22.21
C PRO A 1113 -21.46 -20.37 21.35
N VAL A 1114 -21.05 -19.12 21.57
CA VAL A 1114 -21.41 -18.01 20.66
C VAL A 1114 -20.20 -17.70 19.79
N SER A 1115 -20.20 -18.19 18.55
CA SER A 1115 -19.04 -18.12 17.65
C SER A 1115 -19.45 -17.83 16.21
N ASP A 1116 -18.55 -17.19 15.47
CA ASP A 1116 -18.59 -17.02 14.01
C ASP A 1116 -17.80 -18.13 13.28
N TYR A 1117 -17.11 -18.99 14.03
CA TYR A 1117 -16.28 -20.06 13.47
C TYR A 1117 -17.12 -21.27 13.03
N LEU A 1118 -17.04 -21.62 11.74
CA LEU A 1118 -17.63 -22.85 11.19
C LEU A 1118 -16.52 -23.87 10.88
N PRO A 1119 -16.38 -24.96 11.66
CA PRO A 1119 -15.43 -26.03 11.33
C PRO A 1119 -15.86 -26.79 10.07
N ALA A 1120 -14.92 -27.07 9.18
CA ALA A 1120 -15.16 -27.69 7.87
C ALA A 1120 -15.80 -29.10 7.91
N TRP A 1121 -15.84 -29.76 9.08
CA TRP A 1121 -16.37 -31.13 9.22
C TRP A 1121 -17.88 -31.22 9.53
N THR A 1122 -18.56 -30.11 9.81
CA THR A 1122 -19.97 -30.10 10.24
C THR A 1122 -20.92 -29.90 9.06
N SER A 1123 -21.23 -31.00 8.36
CA SER A 1123 -22.22 -31.06 7.28
C SER A 1123 -23.66 -30.90 7.80
N GLY A 1124 -24.00 -29.69 8.24
CA GLY A 1124 -25.32 -29.34 8.81
C GLY A 1124 -25.22 -28.91 10.27
N GLY A 1125 -25.18 -27.59 10.49
CA GLY A 1125 -25.17 -26.98 11.82
C GLY A 1125 -24.22 -25.80 11.91
N LEU A 1126 -24.77 -24.59 12.03
CA LEU A 1126 -24.02 -23.42 12.52
C LEU A 1126 -23.40 -23.76 13.88
N TRP A 1127 -22.27 -23.13 14.25
CA TRP A 1127 -21.82 -23.08 15.66
C TRP A 1127 -22.65 -22.07 16.48
N ASN A 1128 -23.95 -22.38 16.47
CA ASN A 1128 -24.97 -22.14 17.47
C ASN A 1128 -25.54 -20.72 17.63
N GLY A 1129 -26.20 -20.27 16.56
CA GLY A 1129 -27.58 -19.77 16.68
C GLY A 1129 -27.80 -18.31 17.09
N GLU A 1130 -26.83 -17.66 17.73
CA GLU A 1130 -26.87 -16.21 18.00
C GLU A 1130 -25.69 -15.48 17.35
N LYS A 1131 -25.94 -14.30 16.79
CA LYS A 1131 -24.90 -13.51 16.12
C LYS A 1131 -23.86 -13.05 17.13
N PRO A 1132 -22.55 -13.31 16.93
CA PRO A 1132 -21.50 -12.83 17.82
C PRO A 1132 -21.50 -11.31 18.04
N THR A 1133 -21.99 -10.52 17.06
CA THR A 1133 -22.19 -9.06 17.18
C THR A 1133 -23.20 -8.64 18.26
N ASP A 1134 -24.12 -9.52 18.66
CA ASP A 1134 -25.06 -9.25 19.76
C ASP A 1134 -24.38 -9.47 21.13
N TRP A 1135 -23.24 -10.16 21.15
CA TRP A 1135 -22.57 -10.64 22.35
C TRP A 1135 -21.21 -9.97 22.59
N TYR A 1136 -20.55 -9.48 21.53
CA TYR A 1136 -19.23 -8.88 21.57
C TYR A 1136 -19.20 -7.46 20.97
N PRO A 1137 -18.39 -6.53 21.51
CA PRO A 1137 -17.40 -6.73 22.57
C PRO A 1137 -18.04 -6.89 23.97
N MET A 1138 -17.57 -7.89 24.72
CA MET A 1138 -17.93 -8.14 26.12
C MET A 1138 -16.73 -7.81 27.02
N ASP A 1139 -16.78 -6.69 27.74
CA ASP A 1139 -15.73 -6.31 28.70
C ASP A 1139 -15.77 -7.24 29.92
N LEU A 1140 -14.78 -8.12 30.01
CA LEU A 1140 -14.70 -9.22 30.96
C LEU A 1140 -13.39 -9.17 31.75
N ARG A 1141 -13.52 -9.19 33.08
CA ARG A 1141 -12.45 -9.56 34.01
C ARG A 1141 -12.74 -10.98 34.50
N PHE A 1142 -11.87 -11.96 34.19
CA PHE A 1142 -12.05 -13.36 34.57
C PHE A 1142 -10.76 -13.91 35.18
N THR A 1143 -10.73 -14.01 36.52
CA THR A 1143 -9.61 -14.53 37.30
C THR A 1143 -9.89 -15.96 37.75
N VAL A 1144 -8.92 -16.86 37.58
CA VAL A 1144 -8.92 -18.23 38.10
C VAL A 1144 -7.73 -18.43 39.03
N VAL A 1145 -8.00 -18.83 40.27
CA VAL A 1145 -6.98 -19.23 41.25
C VAL A 1145 -7.16 -20.70 41.58
N VAL A 1146 -6.10 -21.51 41.54
CA VAL A 1146 -6.13 -22.87 42.13
C VAL A 1146 -5.61 -22.83 43.56
N VAL A 1147 -6.31 -23.54 44.44
CA VAL A 1147 -5.93 -23.73 45.84
C VAL A 1147 -5.54 -25.20 46.04
N GLN A 1148 -4.42 -25.43 46.71
CA GLN A 1148 -3.88 -26.76 47.03
C GLN A 1148 -4.93 -27.64 47.74
N ALA A 1149 -4.90 -28.95 47.46
CA ALA A 1149 -5.70 -29.95 48.15
C ALA A 1149 -5.63 -29.78 49.69
N GLY A 1150 -6.78 -29.66 50.36
CA GLY A 1150 -6.87 -29.51 51.81
C GLY A 1150 -6.52 -28.12 52.37
N LYS A 1151 -6.41 -27.08 51.52
CA LYS A 1151 -6.24 -25.68 51.95
C LYS A 1151 -7.51 -24.87 51.70
N ALA A 1152 -7.67 -23.79 52.46
CA ALA A 1152 -8.80 -22.86 52.33
C ALA A 1152 -8.40 -21.65 51.51
N PHE A 1153 -9.29 -21.18 50.64
CA PHE A 1153 -9.04 -20.01 49.80
C PHE A 1153 -8.88 -18.73 50.64
N SER A 1154 -7.79 -18.01 50.39
CA SER A 1154 -7.38 -16.82 51.14
C SER A 1154 -8.26 -15.59 50.93
N GLY A 1155 -9.05 -15.57 49.85
CA GLY A 1155 -10.04 -14.56 49.55
C GLY A 1155 -9.64 -13.59 48.43
N TRP A 1156 -10.64 -13.07 47.73
CA TRP A 1156 -10.47 -12.22 46.53
C TRP A 1156 -9.78 -10.89 46.78
N GLN A 1157 -9.68 -10.43 48.03
CA GLN A 1157 -8.92 -9.22 48.38
C GLN A 1157 -7.40 -9.37 48.18
N ASN A 1158 -6.89 -10.60 48.05
CA ASN A 1158 -5.48 -10.87 47.73
C ASN A 1158 -5.24 -10.97 46.20
N TYR A 1159 -6.31 -10.88 45.39
CA TYR A 1159 -6.32 -11.04 43.94
C TYR A 1159 -7.14 -9.90 43.29
N PRO A 1160 -6.61 -8.66 43.21
CA PRO A 1160 -7.34 -7.49 42.74
C PRO A 1160 -7.99 -7.64 41.35
#